data_AF-A0A857A6X5-F1
#
_entry.id   AF-A0A857A6X5-F1
#
_cell.length_a   1.000
_cell.length_b   1.000
_cell.length_c   1.000
_cell.angle_alpha   90.00
_cell.angle_beta   90.00
_cell.angle_gamma   90.00
#
_symmetry.space_group_name_H-M   'P 1'
#
loop_
_entity.id
_entity.type
_entity.pdbx_description
1 polymer ?
#
loop_
_entity_poly.entity_id
_entity_poly.type
_entity_poly.pdbx_seq_one_letter_code
_entity_poly.pdbx_strand_id
1 'polypeptide(L)'
;MRYGTRTLAVFGALALSAAGLVPASWAVDAHRSDSAQSGQVTQSGGPGVSQADAVQPQSAAAQPVQPTQPAETSLPEGSAQSAESSAGLVDTAIPDIQAVGGGDDSAMVGATVTTVGVVTAAYPANESGLGATIDGYTIQTPGSGGTWEPGRTRSDGLFVYAGKKGEIPAPGTCVRVTGTVGEFPATSAKGNPQSLTQLAVTSVSVVQGCQEPTPIPATRVPTSDEAEALESMLLAPQGTWTITDNYQTNQYGTLTLTPGESPLRSATDVVAPGQAARDYEAANAARAIALDDGTNTNLLKGAATEVAYAYLANGSPARVGYHVSFTKPVVLEPRHGSLVFQPTSMVAGHPDRSPVTITGERPSPPTVGGDTRVATFNVLNYFSDLGVDESGCSGYPDRTGAFVTAKKCKVRGAFSREAFANQEAKIVSAINALGADVVALEEIENPVAVGVGTDRDATLARLVEALNKAAGDGTWAYVPSPPSVPQGEDVIRIAFIYKPATIAPVGPSLIHDDPAFTGLARQPLAQEFARVTGQRAAPATFVVIGNHFKSKGSVPEGAPPGNVDNGDGQGNANAIRVAQATSLASFAARFADKPTLLVGDFNSYSQEDPIKALEASGWARVSGAGEASYVYAGRSGSLDHVFSNAAAKPLLSGVTSWAVNAQESIAFEYSRAGMNAHLTIEADNPYRSSDHNPEIIGLTLLRADDTAPSPTAPETPAPSETPSPAPRPGTAQMDPVFSHGAPPRATRPQRGLPHTGSDTDRAIGLGIILAAAGGGLILLSRRTRRRG
;
A
#
# COMPACT_ATOMS: atom_id res chain seq x y z
N MET A 1 -0.38 65.33 -8.98
CA MET A 1 0.51 65.77 -10.09
C MET A 1 1.13 64.49 -10.66
N ARG A 2 0.99 64.09 -11.93
CA ARG A 2 1.67 64.62 -13.15
C ARG A 2 3.18 64.81 -12.90
N TYR A 3 4.17 64.20 -13.57
CA TYR A 3 4.31 63.21 -14.67
C TYR A 3 5.67 62.47 -14.48
N GLY A 4 6.08 61.39 -15.19
CA GLY A 4 5.39 60.53 -16.16
C GLY A 4 6.33 59.92 -17.25
N THR A 5 6.42 58.58 -17.32
CA THR A 5 6.96 57.72 -18.43
C THR A 5 8.41 57.90 -18.95
N ARG A 6 9.19 56.79 -19.02
CA ARG A 6 9.68 56.21 -20.31
C ARG A 6 10.49 54.88 -20.21
N THR A 7 9.92 53.84 -20.86
CA THR A 7 10.54 52.82 -21.75
C THR A 7 11.58 51.75 -21.32
N LEU A 8 11.25 50.54 -21.83
CA LEU A 8 12.09 49.49 -22.46
C LEU A 8 12.59 48.26 -21.66
N ALA A 9 11.97 47.13 -22.01
CA ALA A 9 12.58 45.91 -22.59
C ALA A 9 13.41 44.92 -21.72
N VAL A 10 12.95 43.66 -21.79
CA VAL A 10 13.71 42.40 -21.71
C VAL A 10 14.45 42.11 -20.39
N PHE A 11 13.82 41.30 -19.55
CA PHE A 11 14.49 40.20 -18.84
C PHE A 11 13.55 39.00 -18.73
N GLY A 12 13.73 38.01 -19.61
CA GLY A 12 13.19 36.67 -19.41
C GLY A 12 14.13 35.83 -18.55
N ALA A 13 13.60 34.74 -17.99
CA ALA A 13 14.31 33.73 -17.21
C ALA A 13 14.92 34.19 -15.86
N LEU A 14 14.07 34.43 -14.85
CA LEU A 14 14.35 34.15 -13.42
C LEU A 14 13.10 34.38 -12.52
N ALA A 15 12.01 33.64 -12.76
CA ALA A 15 10.81 33.68 -11.91
C ALA A 15 9.89 32.43 -12.10
N LEU A 16 10.41 31.23 -11.85
CA LEU A 16 9.61 29.98 -11.87
C LEU A 16 10.22 28.95 -10.89
N SER A 17 10.15 29.28 -9.59
CA SER A 17 10.61 28.42 -8.48
C SER A 17 9.84 28.71 -7.19
N ALA A 18 8.51 28.88 -7.31
CA ALA A 18 7.60 29.19 -6.20
C ALA A 18 6.17 28.69 -6.49
N ALA A 19 6.05 27.46 -6.98
CA ALA A 19 4.79 26.75 -7.15
C ALA A 19 5.02 25.26 -6.84
N GLY A 20 5.38 24.97 -5.59
CA GLY A 20 5.52 23.61 -5.08
C GLY A 20 4.14 22.97 -4.88
N LEU A 21 3.48 22.62 -5.98
CA LEU A 21 2.22 21.88 -6.00
C LEU A 21 2.50 20.39 -6.22
N VAL A 22 2.98 19.76 -5.15
CA VAL A 22 2.76 18.34 -4.88
C VAL A 22 2.28 18.29 -3.43
N PRO A 23 1.05 17.82 -3.14
CA PRO A 23 0.55 17.81 -1.77
C PRO A 23 1.33 16.82 -0.91
N ALA A 24 2.24 17.35 -0.09
CA ALA A 24 2.92 16.61 0.96
C ALA A 24 1.96 16.36 2.15
N SER A 25 0.88 15.64 1.90
CA SER A 25 -0.16 15.26 2.89
C SER A 25 -0.59 13.79 2.78
N TRP A 26 0.23 12.93 2.16
CA TRP A 26 0.17 11.46 2.27
C TRP A 26 1.48 10.85 2.77
N ALA A 27 2.27 11.65 3.50
CA ALA A 27 3.53 11.26 4.13
C ALA A 27 3.57 11.71 5.60
N VAL A 28 2.58 11.28 6.38
CA VAL A 28 2.72 11.23 7.85
C VAL A 28 3.39 9.89 8.17
N ASP A 29 4.56 9.93 8.80
CA ASP A 29 5.40 8.75 9.10
C ASP A 29 4.65 7.65 9.89
N ALA A 30 4.03 6.70 9.19
CA ALA A 30 3.52 5.46 9.78
C ALA A 30 4.65 4.45 10.10
N HIS A 31 5.88 4.71 9.67
CA HIS A 31 7.09 3.94 10.01
C HIS A 31 8.18 4.79 10.65
N ARG A 32 7.86 5.52 11.75
CA ARG A 32 8.88 5.90 12.73
C ARG A 32 9.19 4.78 13.73
N SER A 33 9.44 3.60 13.18
CA SER A 33 9.99 2.40 13.80
C SER A 33 10.33 1.48 12.64
N ASP A 34 11.59 1.50 12.18
CA ASP A 34 12.40 0.33 11.84
C ASP A 34 13.79 0.77 11.33
N SER A 35 14.85 0.18 11.89
CA SER A 35 16.28 0.37 11.55
C SER A 35 16.95 1.76 11.72
N ALA A 36 17.28 2.14 12.97
CA ALA A 36 18.52 2.88 13.30
C ALA A 36 18.80 2.80 14.82
N GLN A 37 20.06 2.75 15.24
CA GLN A 37 20.47 2.44 16.62
C GLN A 37 21.31 3.57 17.25
N SER A 38 21.23 3.71 18.58
CA SER A 38 22.24 4.33 19.47
C SER A 38 22.44 5.87 19.44
N GLY A 39 22.06 6.52 20.54
CA GLY A 39 22.53 7.85 20.96
C GLY A 39 22.18 8.11 22.43
N GLN A 40 23.18 8.24 23.30
CA GLN A 40 23.00 8.24 24.76
C GLN A 40 22.25 9.48 25.29
N VAL A 41 21.34 9.27 26.25
CA VAL A 41 21.01 10.27 27.29
C VAL A 41 20.97 9.56 28.65
N THR A 42 21.65 10.16 29.63
CA THR A 42 21.85 9.62 30.98
C THR A 42 20.61 9.69 31.87
N GLN A 43 20.53 8.73 32.81
CA GLN A 43 19.51 8.63 33.86
C GLN A 43 19.44 9.85 34.80
N SER A 44 18.26 10.09 35.36
CA SER A 44 18.13 10.41 36.80
C SER A 44 16.75 10.01 37.38
N GLY A 45 16.75 8.95 38.20
CA GLY A 45 15.89 8.78 39.40
C GLY A 45 14.36 8.71 39.29
N GLY A 46 13.79 7.51 39.44
CA GLY A 46 12.62 7.30 40.31
C GLY A 46 13.08 6.93 41.73
N PRO A 47 12.28 6.22 42.57
CA PRO A 47 10.85 5.91 42.51
C PRO A 47 10.12 6.21 43.86
N GLY A 48 8.86 5.80 44.06
CA GLY A 48 8.27 5.73 45.41
C GLY A 48 6.74 5.49 45.49
N VAL A 49 6.31 4.44 46.19
CA VAL A 49 4.91 3.99 46.36
C VAL A 49 4.42 4.27 47.80
N SER A 50 3.09 4.32 48.00
CA SER A 50 2.33 3.80 49.19
C SER A 50 1.57 4.76 50.12
N GLN A 51 0.25 4.51 50.16
CA GLN A 51 -0.78 4.54 51.23
C GLN A 51 -0.66 5.35 52.55
N ALA A 52 -1.78 6.06 52.80
CA ALA A 52 -2.66 6.08 54.00
C ALA A 52 -2.18 6.59 55.38
N ASP A 53 -2.98 7.51 55.96
CA ASP A 53 -3.61 7.30 57.27
C ASP A 53 -4.84 8.23 57.46
N ALA A 54 -5.72 7.95 58.44
CA ALA A 54 -7.06 8.56 58.59
C ALA A 54 -7.29 9.29 59.94
N VAL A 55 -8.41 10.04 60.08
CA VAL A 55 -9.26 10.11 61.30
C VAL A 55 -10.59 10.88 61.03
N GLN A 56 -11.66 10.43 61.71
CA GLN A 56 -13.08 10.83 61.66
C GLN A 56 -13.41 11.97 62.69
N PRO A 57 -14.68 12.42 62.99
CA PRO A 57 -16.01 11.79 62.78
C PRO A 57 -17.24 12.69 62.41
N GLN A 58 -18.35 12.01 62.00
CA GLN A 58 -19.79 12.22 62.37
C GLN A 58 -20.48 13.62 62.27
N SER A 59 -21.81 13.75 62.04
CA SER A 59 -22.87 12.83 61.59
C SER A 59 -24.22 13.55 61.34
N ALA A 60 -25.08 12.92 60.52
CA ALA A 60 -26.56 12.97 60.56
C ALA A 60 -27.31 14.24 60.09
N ALA A 61 -28.51 14.01 59.56
CA ALA A 61 -29.36 14.99 58.87
C ALA A 61 -30.80 14.99 59.43
N ALA A 62 -31.52 16.11 59.25
CA ALA A 62 -32.98 16.16 59.15
C ALA A 62 -33.47 17.51 58.58
N GLN A 63 -34.40 17.46 57.62
CA GLN A 63 -35.40 18.52 57.31
C GLN A 63 -36.66 18.30 58.20
N PRO A 64 -37.78 19.09 58.18
CA PRO A 64 -38.25 20.06 57.17
C PRO A 64 -39.01 21.34 57.69
N VAL A 65 -39.76 21.99 56.78
CA VAL A 65 -40.97 22.85 56.94
C VAL A 65 -40.82 24.37 56.71
N GLN A 66 -41.77 24.92 55.93
CA GLN A 66 -42.00 26.32 55.53
C GLN A 66 -43.45 26.69 55.97
N PRO A 67 -43.82 27.96 56.31
CA PRO A 67 -44.53 28.81 55.33
C PRO A 67 -44.51 30.37 55.51
N THR A 68 -44.70 31.09 54.39
CA THR A 68 -45.42 32.39 54.13
C THR A 68 -45.24 33.72 54.93
N GLN A 69 -44.73 34.76 54.23
CA GLN A 69 -45.34 36.09 53.84
C GLN A 69 -46.10 37.02 54.85
N PRO A 70 -46.17 38.39 54.67
CA PRO A 70 -46.82 39.07 53.50
C PRO A 70 -46.42 40.53 53.07
N ALA A 71 -46.92 40.97 51.90
CA ALA A 71 -47.34 42.32 51.38
C ALA A 71 -46.39 43.57 51.45
N GLU A 72 -46.49 44.64 50.62
CA GLU A 72 -47.67 45.36 50.06
C GLU A 72 -47.41 46.16 48.73
N THR A 73 -48.41 46.17 47.81
CA THR A 73 -48.90 47.21 46.84
C THR A 73 -47.99 48.16 46.01
N SER A 74 -48.35 48.66 44.79
CA SER A 74 -49.60 48.64 43.97
C SER A 74 -49.34 48.90 42.46
N LEU A 75 -50.33 48.59 41.59
CA LEU A 75 -50.37 48.79 40.12
C LEU A 75 -50.87 50.20 39.70
N PRO A 76 -50.84 50.53 38.39
CA PRO A 76 -52.12 50.52 37.66
C PRO A 76 -52.10 49.77 36.31
N GLU A 77 -53.29 49.42 35.82
CA GLU A 77 -53.57 48.70 34.57
C GLU A 77 -53.54 49.60 33.32
N GLY A 78 -53.43 48.98 32.13
CA GLY A 78 -54.25 49.42 30.99
C GLY A 78 -53.54 49.84 29.70
N SER A 79 -52.95 48.90 28.97
CA SER A 79 -52.95 48.95 27.50
C SER A 79 -52.70 47.57 26.87
N ALA A 80 -53.68 47.06 26.14
CA ALA A 80 -53.49 45.90 25.29
C ALA A 80 -52.69 46.32 24.05
N GLN A 81 -51.42 45.95 23.99
CA GLN A 81 -50.68 45.89 22.74
C GLN A 81 -50.56 44.44 22.31
N SER A 82 -51.06 44.20 21.10
CA SER A 82 -51.02 42.94 20.37
C SER A 82 -49.65 42.28 20.47
N ALA A 83 -49.64 40.95 20.54
CA ALA A 83 -48.42 40.19 20.33
C ALA A 83 -47.80 40.60 18.99
N GLU A 84 -46.65 41.28 19.02
CA GLU A 84 -45.83 41.42 17.83
C GLU A 84 -45.41 40.02 17.43
N SER A 85 -45.90 39.60 16.26
CA SER A 85 -45.38 38.43 15.57
C SER A 85 -43.87 38.57 15.47
N SER A 86 -43.13 37.66 16.10
CA SER A 86 -41.69 37.56 15.90
C SER A 86 -41.41 37.58 14.40
N ALA A 87 -40.63 38.56 13.94
CA ALA A 87 -40.20 38.61 12.55
C ALA A 87 -39.60 37.24 12.19
N GLY A 88 -40.18 36.59 11.18
CA GLY A 88 -39.80 35.22 10.83
C GLY A 88 -38.31 35.18 10.52
N LEU A 89 -37.58 34.33 11.25
CA LEU A 89 -36.21 33.98 10.90
C LEU A 89 -36.24 33.42 9.47
N VAL A 90 -35.69 34.17 8.53
CA VAL A 90 -35.59 33.73 7.14
C VAL A 90 -34.56 32.61 7.09
N ASP A 91 -34.98 31.43 6.65
CA ASP A 91 -34.07 30.29 6.47
C ASP A 91 -32.98 30.69 5.45
N THR A 92 -31.73 30.54 5.83
CA THR A 92 -30.56 30.73 4.97
C THR A 92 -30.38 29.49 4.10
N ALA A 93 -30.26 29.65 2.79
CA ALA A 93 -30.06 28.52 1.88
C ALA A 93 -28.68 27.88 2.11
N ILE A 94 -28.59 26.55 2.04
CA ILE A 94 -27.30 25.85 2.19
C ILE A 94 -26.24 26.35 1.18
N PRO A 95 -26.57 26.59 -0.12
CA PRO A 95 -25.63 27.20 -1.07
C PRO A 95 -25.14 28.62 -0.73
N ASP A 96 -25.78 29.34 0.19
CA ASP A 96 -25.26 30.62 0.69
C ASP A 96 -24.34 30.42 1.90
N ILE A 97 -24.56 29.39 2.71
CA ILE A 97 -23.61 28.94 3.75
C ILE A 97 -22.34 28.41 3.09
N GLN A 98 -22.48 27.62 2.03
CA GLN A 98 -21.40 27.07 1.19
C GLN A 98 -20.84 28.09 0.17
N ALA A 99 -21.13 29.39 0.33
CA ALA A 99 -20.52 30.42 -0.49
C ALA A 99 -19.15 30.79 0.07
N VAL A 100 -18.09 30.45 -0.65
CA VAL A 100 -16.69 30.72 -0.23
C VAL A 100 -16.42 32.21 -0.04
N GLY A 101 -15.62 32.54 0.98
CA GLY A 101 -15.21 33.90 1.32
C GLY A 101 -13.81 34.23 0.79
N GLY A 102 -12.80 33.50 1.25
CA GLY A 102 -11.40 33.72 0.85
C GLY A 102 -10.55 32.48 1.12
N GLY A 103 -10.06 31.85 0.05
CA GLY A 103 -9.77 30.43 0.08
C GLY A 103 -11.05 29.64 -0.15
N ASP A 104 -11.09 28.43 0.39
CA ASP A 104 -12.24 27.53 0.26
C ASP A 104 -13.21 27.67 1.46
N ASP A 105 -12.78 28.36 2.53
CA ASP A 105 -13.56 28.69 3.73
C ASP A 105 -14.89 29.41 3.42
N SER A 106 -15.96 29.05 4.16
CA SER A 106 -17.25 29.75 4.09
C SER A 106 -17.16 31.24 4.42
N ALA A 107 -17.83 32.09 3.62
CA ALA A 107 -17.99 33.51 3.91
C ALA A 107 -18.83 33.79 5.18
N MET A 108 -19.48 32.77 5.75
CA MET A 108 -20.34 32.87 6.93
C MET A 108 -19.70 32.34 8.22
N VAL A 109 -18.41 31.96 8.24
CA VAL A 109 -17.71 31.47 9.44
C VAL A 109 -17.94 32.39 10.65
N GLY A 110 -18.41 31.80 11.76
CA GLY A 110 -18.76 32.50 13.00
C GLY A 110 -20.17 33.08 13.05
N ALA A 111 -20.92 33.09 11.94
CA ALA A 111 -22.32 33.49 11.94
C ALA A 111 -23.23 32.38 12.49
N THR A 112 -24.26 32.76 13.25
CA THR A 112 -25.35 31.84 13.61
C THR A 112 -26.44 31.93 12.55
N VAL A 113 -26.74 30.81 11.89
CA VAL A 113 -27.73 30.70 10.81
C VAL A 113 -28.80 29.68 11.17
N THR A 114 -29.96 29.80 10.54
CA THR A 114 -30.99 28.76 10.53
C THR A 114 -31.21 28.31 9.09
N THR A 115 -31.23 27.00 8.84
CA THR A 115 -31.38 26.44 7.48
C THR A 115 -32.29 25.21 7.48
N VAL A 116 -32.76 24.80 6.31
CA VAL A 116 -33.63 23.63 6.11
C VAL A 116 -32.97 22.65 5.14
N GLY A 117 -32.89 21.38 5.53
CA GLY A 117 -32.32 20.32 4.71
C GLY A 117 -32.87 18.94 5.07
N VAL A 118 -32.73 18.00 4.14
CA VAL A 118 -33.02 16.58 4.36
C VAL A 118 -31.73 15.89 4.81
N VAL A 119 -31.77 15.10 5.89
CA VAL A 119 -30.62 14.33 6.36
C VAL A 119 -30.24 13.28 5.31
N THR A 120 -29.02 13.32 4.79
CA THR A 120 -28.49 12.38 3.80
C THR A 120 -27.55 11.34 4.41
N ALA A 121 -26.90 11.66 5.52
CA ALA A 121 -26.04 10.74 6.28
C ALA A 121 -26.10 11.02 7.78
N ALA A 122 -25.89 10.02 8.63
CA ALA A 122 -25.90 10.18 10.09
C ALA A 122 -24.90 9.27 10.82
N TYR A 123 -24.20 9.83 11.82
CA TYR A 123 -23.14 9.18 12.58
C TYR A 123 -23.34 9.40 14.09
N PRO A 124 -24.29 8.68 14.73
CA PRO A 124 -24.63 8.91 16.13
C PRO A 124 -23.47 8.60 17.09
N ALA A 125 -23.31 9.45 18.10
CA ALA A 125 -22.23 9.31 19.09
C ALA A 125 -22.41 8.05 19.96
N ASN A 126 -21.30 7.33 20.17
CA ASN A 126 -21.25 6.06 20.92
C ASN A 126 -22.02 4.88 20.28
N GLU A 127 -22.34 4.95 18.98
CA GLU A 127 -22.86 3.79 18.26
C GLU A 127 -21.82 2.63 18.29
N SER A 128 -22.31 1.38 18.27
CA SER A 128 -21.51 0.14 18.30
C SER A 128 -20.55 -0.04 19.49
N GLY A 129 -20.61 0.83 20.50
CA GLY A 129 -19.62 0.86 21.60
C GLY A 129 -18.31 1.58 21.25
N LEU A 130 -18.23 2.25 20.10
CA LEU A 130 -17.09 3.07 19.71
C LEU A 130 -17.10 4.42 20.44
N GLY A 131 -16.05 4.71 21.21
CA GLY A 131 -15.99 5.90 22.08
C GLY A 131 -15.90 7.25 21.35
N ALA A 132 -15.68 7.25 20.04
CA ALA A 132 -15.72 8.43 19.18
C ALA A 132 -16.31 8.04 17.81
N THR A 133 -17.26 8.81 17.32
CA THR A 133 -17.72 8.70 15.92
C THR A 133 -17.45 10.04 15.23
N ILE A 134 -18.14 10.31 14.13
CA ILE A 134 -18.17 11.64 13.50
C ILE A 134 -19.06 12.62 14.30
N ASP A 135 -19.84 12.12 15.26
CA ASP A 135 -20.65 12.89 16.23
C ASP A 135 -21.56 13.95 15.53
N GLY A 136 -22.19 13.59 14.41
CA GLY A 136 -22.95 14.51 13.57
C GLY A 136 -23.74 13.84 12.44
N TYR A 137 -24.27 14.66 11.53
CA TYR A 137 -25.06 14.22 10.38
C TYR A 137 -24.94 15.21 9.22
N THR A 138 -25.18 14.76 7.99
CA THR A 138 -25.12 15.60 6.79
C THR A 138 -26.55 15.94 6.37
N ILE A 139 -26.81 17.22 6.04
CA ILE A 139 -28.08 17.66 5.43
C ILE A 139 -27.84 18.15 4.01
N GLN A 140 -28.83 18.02 3.14
CA GLN A 140 -28.81 18.56 1.78
C GLN A 140 -30.12 19.27 1.44
N THR A 141 -30.04 20.32 0.62
CA THR A 141 -31.17 21.15 0.19
C THR A 141 -32.29 20.28 -0.40
N PRO A 142 -33.56 20.45 0.01
CA PRO A 142 -34.66 19.62 -0.47
C PRO A 142 -34.79 19.61 -1.99
N GLY A 143 -34.90 18.41 -2.58
CA GLY A 143 -35.06 18.20 -4.02
C GLY A 143 -33.83 18.49 -4.89
N SER A 144 -32.66 18.76 -4.31
CA SER A 144 -31.44 19.06 -5.07
C SER A 144 -30.68 17.80 -5.54
N GLY A 145 -29.57 18.00 -6.26
CA GLY A 145 -28.73 16.94 -6.82
C GLY A 145 -29.22 16.44 -8.20
N GLY A 146 -29.03 15.15 -8.47
CA GLY A 146 -29.35 14.54 -9.78
C GLY A 146 -28.25 14.77 -10.81
N THR A 147 -28.55 15.40 -11.95
CA THR A 147 -27.56 15.63 -13.01
C THR A 147 -26.55 16.69 -12.58
N TRP A 148 -25.25 16.39 -12.68
CA TRP A 148 -24.20 17.37 -12.39
C TRP A 148 -24.18 18.51 -13.42
N GLU A 149 -24.12 19.74 -12.92
CA GLU A 149 -24.02 20.96 -13.74
C GLU A 149 -22.56 21.47 -13.75
N PRO A 150 -21.84 21.38 -14.89
CA PRO A 150 -20.46 21.85 -14.96
C PRO A 150 -20.31 23.33 -14.65
N GLY A 151 -19.32 23.69 -13.82
CA GLY A 151 -19.07 25.07 -13.40
C GLY A 151 -19.92 25.55 -12.23
N ARG A 152 -20.68 24.64 -11.58
CA ARG A 152 -21.25 24.89 -10.24
C ARG A 152 -20.13 25.14 -9.23
N THR A 153 -20.32 26.10 -8.33
CA THR A 153 -19.28 26.59 -7.37
C THR A 153 -19.71 26.57 -5.90
N ARG A 154 -20.88 26.00 -5.59
CA ARG A 154 -21.49 26.01 -4.26
C ARG A 154 -22.22 24.70 -4.02
N SER A 155 -21.92 24.01 -2.94
CA SER A 155 -22.63 22.79 -2.57
C SER A 155 -24.09 23.05 -2.14
N ASP A 156 -24.98 22.07 -2.36
CA ASP A 156 -26.31 22.02 -1.73
C ASP A 156 -26.31 21.26 -0.38
N GLY A 157 -25.20 20.63 -0.02
CA GLY A 157 -24.98 19.84 1.20
C GLY A 157 -24.25 20.61 2.29
N LEU A 158 -24.40 20.19 3.54
CA LEU A 158 -23.75 20.78 4.71
C LEU A 158 -23.62 19.74 5.83
N PHE A 159 -22.42 19.60 6.41
CA PHE A 159 -22.23 18.79 7.61
C PHE A 159 -22.74 19.54 8.85
N VAL A 160 -23.46 18.83 9.72
CA VAL A 160 -24.00 19.34 10.99
C VAL A 160 -23.33 18.60 12.14
N TYR A 161 -22.47 19.31 12.86
CA TYR A 161 -21.78 18.78 14.03
C TYR A 161 -22.69 18.89 15.26
N ALA A 162 -23.15 17.74 15.77
CA ALA A 162 -24.05 17.64 16.93
C ALA A 162 -23.29 17.43 18.25
N GLY A 163 -22.09 16.84 18.18
CA GLY A 163 -21.34 16.41 19.35
C GLY A 163 -22.04 15.30 20.14
N LYS A 164 -21.37 14.81 21.19
CA LYS A 164 -21.76 13.60 21.94
C LYS A 164 -23.12 13.60 22.65
N LYS A 165 -23.83 14.73 22.65
CA LYS A 165 -25.15 14.90 23.28
C LYS A 165 -26.18 15.56 22.37
N GLY A 166 -25.81 15.86 21.12
CA GLY A 166 -26.72 16.45 20.16
C GLY A 166 -27.76 15.45 19.68
N GLU A 167 -28.92 15.96 19.27
CA GLU A 167 -29.92 15.17 18.58
C GLU A 167 -29.45 14.93 17.13
N ILE A 168 -29.43 13.66 16.72
CA ILE A 168 -28.97 13.21 15.41
C ILE A 168 -30.16 12.52 14.73
N PRO A 169 -30.86 13.20 13.79
CA PRO A 169 -32.01 12.63 13.11
C PRO A 169 -31.60 11.52 12.13
N ALA A 170 -32.54 10.63 11.81
CA ALA A 170 -32.31 9.56 10.83
C ALA A 170 -32.23 10.11 9.39
N PRO A 171 -31.45 9.49 8.49
CA PRO A 171 -31.48 9.80 7.06
C PRO A 171 -32.90 9.76 6.48
N GLY A 172 -33.20 10.66 5.53
CA GLY A 172 -34.54 10.93 5.00
C GLY A 172 -35.38 11.91 5.85
N THR A 173 -35.00 12.19 7.10
CA THR A 173 -35.72 13.18 7.92
C THR A 173 -35.44 14.59 7.40
N CYS A 174 -36.48 15.39 7.14
CA CYS A 174 -36.28 16.82 6.88
C CYS A 174 -36.26 17.61 8.19
N VAL A 175 -35.27 18.50 8.32
CA VAL A 175 -35.02 19.27 9.53
C VAL A 175 -34.79 20.74 9.24
N ARG A 176 -35.28 21.60 10.13
CA ARG A 176 -34.81 22.97 10.32
C ARG A 176 -33.78 22.97 11.44
N VAL A 177 -32.57 23.45 11.15
CA VAL A 177 -31.40 23.41 12.02
C VAL A 177 -30.90 24.83 12.26
N THR A 178 -30.67 25.20 13.51
CA THR A 178 -29.98 26.44 13.89
C THR A 178 -28.63 26.12 14.50
N GLY A 179 -27.58 26.80 14.07
CA GLY A 179 -26.22 26.58 14.57
C GLY A 179 -25.24 27.66 14.12
N THR A 180 -23.99 27.54 14.52
CA THR A 180 -22.90 28.45 14.13
C THR A 180 -22.03 27.81 13.05
N VAL A 181 -21.79 28.53 11.96
CA VAL A 181 -20.95 28.07 10.84
C VAL A 181 -19.47 28.09 11.24
N GLY A 182 -18.69 27.11 10.81
CA GLY A 182 -17.24 27.10 10.97
C GLY A 182 -16.55 25.99 10.17
N GLU A 183 -15.23 26.04 10.11
CA GLU A 183 -14.38 25.09 9.37
C GLU A 183 -13.88 23.94 10.25
N PHE A 184 -13.79 22.72 9.71
CA PHE A 184 -13.17 21.58 10.38
C PHE A 184 -12.20 20.79 9.50
N PRO A 185 -10.92 20.62 9.90
CA PRO A 185 -10.25 21.34 10.99
C PRO A 185 -10.18 22.84 10.69
N ALA A 186 -10.16 23.68 11.73
CA ALA A 186 -10.08 25.12 11.56
C ALA A 186 -8.83 25.53 10.74
N THR A 187 -9.07 26.31 9.70
CA THR A 187 -8.05 26.84 8.80
C THR A 187 -7.21 27.92 9.49
N SER A 188 -6.01 28.17 8.94
CA SER A 188 -5.19 29.30 9.37
C SER A 188 -4.29 29.75 8.23
N ALA A 189 -3.84 31.01 8.28
CA ALA A 189 -2.88 31.58 7.33
C ALA A 189 -1.49 30.88 7.28
N LYS A 190 -1.31 29.76 8.01
CA LYS A 190 -0.11 28.91 8.03
C LYS A 190 -0.40 27.40 7.98
N GLY A 191 -1.64 26.95 7.77
CA GLY A 191 -1.95 25.52 7.78
C GLY A 191 -3.39 25.14 7.41
N ASN A 192 -3.50 23.96 6.79
CA ASN A 192 -4.65 23.31 6.14
C ASN A 192 -5.29 24.07 4.96
N PRO A 193 -5.06 23.61 3.70
CA PRO A 193 -5.73 24.10 2.50
C PRO A 193 -7.02 23.33 2.17
N GLN A 194 -7.51 22.47 3.08
CA GLN A 194 -8.72 21.67 2.92
C GLN A 194 -9.39 21.56 4.30
N SER A 195 -10.63 22.01 4.40
CA SER A 195 -11.50 21.95 5.57
C SER A 195 -12.93 21.62 5.13
N LEU A 196 -13.72 21.12 6.07
CA LEU A 196 -15.15 20.87 5.92
C LEU A 196 -15.92 22.05 6.51
N THR A 197 -16.74 22.72 5.69
CA THR A 197 -17.75 23.68 6.14
C THR A 197 -18.79 22.92 6.96
N GLN A 198 -18.93 23.31 8.23
CA GLN A 198 -19.85 22.64 9.16
C GLN A 198 -20.71 23.63 9.97
N LEU A 199 -21.87 23.16 10.37
CA LEU A 199 -22.80 23.85 11.26
C LEU A 199 -22.76 23.21 12.66
N ALA A 200 -22.19 23.90 13.64
CA ALA A 200 -22.26 23.47 15.04
C ALA A 200 -23.67 23.75 15.58
N VAL A 201 -24.51 22.71 15.69
CA VAL A 201 -25.95 22.86 15.98
C VAL A 201 -26.20 23.26 17.43
N THR A 202 -27.19 24.15 17.60
CA THR A 202 -27.75 24.56 18.90
C THR A 202 -29.24 24.22 19.04
N SER A 203 -29.97 24.10 17.92
CA SER A 203 -31.32 23.52 17.91
C SER A 203 -31.62 22.80 16.59
N VAL A 204 -32.48 21.78 16.67
CA VAL A 204 -33.01 21.05 15.52
C VAL A 204 -34.52 20.86 15.70
N SER A 205 -35.27 20.84 14.61
CA SER A 205 -36.70 20.54 14.60
C SER A 205 -37.09 19.86 13.30
N VAL A 206 -37.95 18.84 13.38
CA VAL A 206 -38.44 18.13 12.19
C VAL A 206 -39.45 19.00 11.44
N VAL A 207 -39.29 19.10 10.13
CA VAL A 207 -40.23 19.78 9.22
C VAL A 207 -40.83 18.78 8.23
N GLN A 208 -41.96 19.14 7.62
CA GLN A 208 -42.74 18.24 6.75
C GLN A 208 -42.77 18.77 5.31
N GLY A 209 -42.93 17.87 4.33
CA GLY A 209 -43.17 18.22 2.92
C GLY A 209 -41.93 18.52 2.08
N CYS A 210 -40.73 18.26 2.59
CA CYS A 210 -39.50 18.35 1.79
C CYS A 210 -39.43 17.21 0.76
N GLN A 211 -38.94 17.53 -0.44
CA GLN A 211 -38.55 16.52 -1.42
C GLN A 211 -37.17 15.95 -1.07
N GLU A 212 -37.00 14.63 -1.20
CA GLU A 212 -35.68 13.99 -1.00
C GLU A 212 -34.66 14.46 -2.07
N PRO A 213 -33.38 14.67 -1.68
CA PRO A 213 -32.31 14.92 -2.64
C PRO A 213 -32.05 13.70 -3.52
N THR A 214 -31.71 13.93 -4.78
CA THR A 214 -31.32 12.87 -5.72
C THR A 214 -29.79 12.72 -5.74
N PRO A 215 -29.20 11.53 -5.50
CA PRO A 215 -27.76 11.33 -5.57
C PRO A 215 -27.17 11.72 -6.93
N ILE A 216 -26.01 12.38 -6.95
CA ILE A 216 -25.31 12.77 -8.19
C ILE A 216 -24.49 11.58 -8.72
N PRO A 217 -24.65 11.15 -9.99
CA PRO A 217 -23.82 10.11 -10.60
C PRO A 217 -22.32 10.45 -10.63
N ALA A 218 -21.46 9.55 -10.15
CA ALA A 218 -20.01 9.72 -10.15
C ALA A 218 -19.27 8.52 -10.77
N THR A 219 -18.77 8.68 -11.99
CA THR A 219 -17.99 7.63 -12.71
C THR A 219 -16.46 7.82 -12.60
N ARG A 220 -16.02 8.82 -11.83
CA ARG A 220 -14.62 9.16 -11.58
C ARG A 220 -14.48 9.82 -10.20
N VAL A 221 -13.24 9.97 -9.74
CA VAL A 221 -12.91 10.87 -8.63
C VAL A 221 -13.21 12.32 -9.05
N PRO A 222 -13.97 13.11 -8.27
CA PRO A 222 -14.15 14.55 -8.51
C PRO A 222 -12.81 15.29 -8.56
N THR A 223 -12.69 16.32 -9.39
CA THR A 223 -11.46 17.15 -9.39
C THR A 223 -11.42 18.07 -8.17
N SER A 224 -10.25 18.62 -7.85
CA SER A 224 -10.11 19.70 -6.85
C SER A 224 -11.12 20.82 -7.06
N ASP A 225 -11.29 21.22 -8.32
CA ASP A 225 -12.14 22.35 -8.73
C ASP A 225 -13.65 22.02 -8.63
N GLU A 226 -14.01 20.74 -8.49
CA GLU A 226 -15.38 20.27 -8.26
C GLU A 226 -15.65 19.94 -6.79
N ALA A 227 -14.61 19.76 -5.97
CA ALA A 227 -14.69 19.25 -4.61
C ALA A 227 -15.58 20.11 -3.71
N GLU A 228 -15.31 21.42 -3.64
CA GLU A 228 -16.08 22.36 -2.83
C GLU A 228 -17.55 22.47 -3.29
N ALA A 229 -17.79 22.35 -4.60
CA ALA A 229 -19.14 22.38 -5.16
C ALA A 229 -19.92 21.07 -4.95
N LEU A 230 -19.26 20.01 -4.46
CA LEU A 230 -19.79 18.71 -4.09
C LEU A 230 -19.64 18.39 -2.60
N GLU A 231 -19.07 19.30 -1.80
CA GLU A 231 -18.78 19.08 -0.39
C GLU A 231 -20.07 18.78 0.39
N SER A 232 -20.07 17.75 1.22
CA SER A 232 -21.26 17.29 1.94
C SER A 232 -22.44 16.83 1.02
N MET A 233 -22.26 16.70 -0.30
CA MET A 233 -23.32 16.25 -1.23
C MET A 233 -23.40 14.73 -1.34
N LEU A 234 -24.62 14.24 -1.56
CA LEU A 234 -24.90 12.83 -1.82
C LEU A 234 -24.54 12.44 -3.26
N LEU A 235 -23.58 11.53 -3.40
CA LEU A 235 -23.12 10.94 -4.65
C LEU A 235 -23.58 9.49 -4.80
N ALA A 236 -23.79 9.05 -6.04
CA ALA A 236 -23.93 7.65 -6.42
C ALA A 236 -22.77 7.26 -7.34
N PRO A 237 -21.68 6.69 -6.80
CA PRO A 237 -20.60 6.16 -7.62
C PRO A 237 -21.09 5.04 -8.54
N GLN A 238 -20.62 5.06 -9.80
CA GLN A 238 -21.10 4.17 -10.86
C GLN A 238 -19.94 3.53 -11.62
N GLY A 239 -20.23 2.40 -12.27
CA GLY A 239 -19.23 1.56 -12.94
C GLY A 239 -18.38 0.75 -11.97
N THR A 240 -17.38 0.06 -12.49
CA THR A 240 -16.41 -0.69 -11.68
C THR A 240 -15.45 0.25 -10.97
N TRP A 241 -15.25 0.03 -9.68
CA TRP A 241 -14.15 0.60 -8.91
C TRP A 241 -13.23 -0.54 -8.46
N THR A 242 -11.93 -0.30 -8.38
CA THR A 242 -10.95 -1.31 -7.94
C THR A 242 -10.25 -0.84 -6.68
N ILE A 243 -10.08 -1.75 -5.70
CA ILE A 243 -9.30 -1.51 -4.50
C ILE A 243 -7.84 -1.36 -4.89
N THR A 244 -7.24 -0.21 -4.61
CA THR A 244 -5.82 0.04 -4.85
C THR A 244 -5.01 0.04 -3.54
N ASP A 245 -5.63 0.28 -2.39
CA ASP A 245 -5.02 0.17 -1.06
C ASP A 245 -6.01 -0.42 -0.03
N ASN A 246 -5.49 -1.22 0.90
CA ASN A 246 -6.17 -1.77 2.07
C ASN A 246 -5.30 -1.75 3.35
N TYR A 247 -4.19 -1.00 3.34
CA TYR A 247 -3.24 -0.94 4.47
C TYR A 247 -3.86 -0.26 5.69
N GLN A 248 -4.57 0.86 5.50
CA GLN A 248 -5.20 1.61 6.58
C GLN A 248 -6.51 0.99 7.09
N THR A 249 -7.05 -0.01 6.40
CA THR A 249 -8.37 -0.59 6.70
C THR A 249 -8.43 -1.24 8.09
N ASN A 250 -7.30 -1.74 8.61
CA ASN A 250 -7.25 -2.33 9.95
C ASN A 250 -7.09 -1.29 11.08
N GLN A 251 -6.80 -0.03 10.75
CA GLN A 251 -6.50 1.02 11.72
C GLN A 251 -7.51 2.17 11.70
N TYR A 252 -8.01 2.55 10.53
CA TYR A 252 -8.97 3.65 10.35
C TYR A 252 -10.20 3.24 9.52
N GLY A 253 -10.36 1.95 9.20
CA GLY A 253 -11.49 1.44 8.42
C GLY A 253 -11.46 1.83 6.93
N THR A 254 -10.51 2.65 6.50
CA THR A 254 -10.45 3.21 5.16
C THR A 254 -9.90 2.23 4.10
N LEU A 255 -10.52 2.21 2.92
CA LEU A 255 -9.98 1.64 1.67
C LEU A 255 -9.60 2.77 0.71
N THR A 256 -8.61 2.56 -0.17
CA THR A 256 -8.40 3.46 -1.31
C THR A 256 -8.87 2.79 -2.59
N LEU A 257 -9.73 3.50 -3.34
CA LEU A 257 -10.34 3.06 -4.58
C LEU A 257 -9.82 3.87 -5.77
N THR A 258 -9.84 3.26 -6.96
CA THR A 258 -9.65 3.94 -8.24
C THR A 258 -10.73 3.49 -9.23
N PRO A 259 -11.25 4.36 -10.12
CA PRO A 259 -12.23 3.96 -11.12
C PRO A 259 -11.60 3.06 -12.19
N GLY A 260 -12.36 2.07 -12.66
CA GLY A 260 -11.95 1.08 -13.66
C GLY A 260 -11.49 -0.26 -13.07
N GLU A 261 -10.94 -1.10 -13.96
CA GLU A 261 -10.69 -2.54 -13.75
C GLU A 261 -9.28 -2.88 -13.22
N SER A 262 -8.50 -1.91 -12.72
CA SER A 262 -7.10 -2.16 -12.32
C SER A 262 -6.62 -1.22 -11.21
N PRO A 263 -5.79 -1.70 -10.28
CA PRO A 263 -5.17 -0.86 -9.26
C PRO A 263 -4.16 0.12 -9.87
N LEU A 264 -3.85 1.19 -9.14
CA LEU A 264 -2.81 2.15 -9.49
C LEU A 264 -1.43 1.48 -9.43
N ARG A 265 -0.53 1.89 -10.32
CA ARG A 265 0.83 1.32 -10.46
C ARG A 265 1.89 2.26 -9.91
N SER A 266 2.95 1.70 -9.35
CA SER A 266 4.13 2.47 -8.91
C SER A 266 4.78 3.17 -10.09
N ALA A 267 4.99 4.49 -9.99
CA ALA A 267 5.40 5.31 -11.14
C ALA A 267 6.70 4.81 -11.80
N THR A 268 7.76 4.57 -11.02
CA THR A 268 9.06 4.05 -11.51
C THR A 268 9.05 2.56 -11.87
N ASP A 269 7.90 1.88 -11.82
CA ASP A 269 7.70 0.56 -12.42
C ASP A 269 7.22 0.67 -13.88
N VAL A 270 6.53 1.77 -14.22
CA VAL A 270 5.91 1.99 -15.53
C VAL A 270 6.71 2.98 -16.39
N VAL A 271 7.18 4.08 -15.80
CA VAL A 271 7.89 5.17 -16.49
C VAL A 271 9.26 5.43 -15.87
N ALA A 272 10.16 6.07 -16.63
CA ALA A 272 11.49 6.40 -16.15
C ALA A 272 11.46 7.38 -14.95
N PRO A 273 12.44 7.30 -14.04
CA PRO A 273 12.63 8.28 -12.97
C PRO A 273 12.67 9.73 -13.44
N GLY A 274 12.37 10.66 -12.53
CA GLY A 274 12.43 12.09 -12.77
C GLY A 274 11.04 12.68 -13.09
N GLN A 275 10.95 13.54 -14.10
CA GLN A 275 9.70 14.27 -14.36
C GLN A 275 8.55 13.33 -14.78
N ALA A 276 8.82 12.32 -15.61
CA ALA A 276 7.80 11.36 -16.03
C ALA A 276 7.18 10.62 -14.84
N ALA A 277 8.00 10.21 -13.86
CA ALA A 277 7.50 9.59 -12.63
C ALA A 277 6.66 10.55 -11.78
N ARG A 278 7.03 11.84 -11.67
CA ARG A 278 6.24 12.87 -10.98
C ARG A 278 4.89 13.10 -11.66
N ASP A 279 4.88 13.19 -12.99
CA ASP A 279 3.65 13.38 -13.78
C ASP A 279 2.72 12.15 -13.69
N TYR A 280 3.29 10.94 -13.73
CA TYR A 280 2.54 9.70 -13.56
C TYR A 280 1.94 9.59 -12.15
N GLU A 281 2.69 9.96 -11.12
CA GLU A 281 2.20 9.91 -9.73
C GLU A 281 1.14 10.99 -9.45
N ALA A 282 1.25 12.18 -10.06
CA ALA A 282 0.16 13.16 -10.04
C ALA A 282 -1.12 12.62 -10.70
N ALA A 283 -0.99 11.87 -11.80
CA ALA A 283 -2.12 11.20 -12.46
C ALA A 283 -2.64 9.97 -11.69
N ASN A 284 -1.85 9.34 -10.82
CA ASN A 284 -2.32 8.36 -9.84
C ASN A 284 -3.14 9.04 -8.74
N ALA A 285 -2.58 10.09 -8.12
CA ALA A 285 -3.22 10.82 -7.03
C ALA A 285 -4.59 11.40 -7.44
N ALA A 286 -4.70 11.97 -8.65
CA ALA A 286 -5.96 12.48 -9.20
C ALA A 286 -7.03 11.39 -9.51
N ARG A 287 -6.71 10.10 -9.34
CA ARG A 287 -7.62 8.96 -9.54
C ARG A 287 -7.81 8.10 -8.29
N ALA A 288 -7.17 8.47 -7.18
CA ALA A 288 -7.34 7.82 -5.89
C ALA A 288 -8.41 8.53 -5.07
N ILE A 289 -9.33 7.78 -4.45
CA ILE A 289 -10.26 8.30 -3.45
C ILE A 289 -10.41 7.29 -2.31
N ALA A 290 -10.47 7.80 -1.08
CA ALA A 290 -10.75 6.98 0.09
C ALA A 290 -12.24 6.61 0.16
N LEU A 291 -12.55 5.37 0.54
CA LEU A 291 -13.85 4.96 1.07
C LEU A 291 -13.65 4.68 2.56
N ASP A 292 -14.27 5.50 3.40
CA ASP A 292 -14.12 5.44 4.86
C ASP A 292 -15.22 4.58 5.52
N ASP A 293 -15.17 4.35 6.83
CA ASP A 293 -16.14 3.47 7.53
C ASP A 293 -17.18 4.21 8.39
N GLY A 294 -17.17 5.56 8.40
CA GLY A 294 -18.07 6.36 9.22
C GLY A 294 -17.57 6.71 10.63
N THR A 295 -16.32 6.39 10.98
CA THR A 295 -15.74 6.71 12.30
C THR A 295 -14.55 7.68 12.25
N ASN A 296 -14.17 8.20 13.41
CA ASN A 296 -12.89 8.89 13.64
C ASN A 296 -11.95 8.05 14.55
N THR A 297 -12.32 6.80 14.83
CA THR A 297 -11.65 5.96 15.83
C THR A 297 -10.47 5.19 15.25
N ASN A 298 -9.34 5.19 15.98
CA ASN A 298 -8.24 4.26 15.70
C ASN A 298 -8.65 2.85 16.17
N LEU A 299 -8.96 1.98 15.22
CA LEU A 299 -9.58 0.66 15.43
C LEU A 299 -8.68 -0.34 16.18
N LEU A 300 -7.38 -0.08 16.28
CA LEU A 300 -6.40 -0.91 17.00
C LEU A 300 -6.34 -0.61 18.51
N LYS A 301 -7.32 0.10 19.09
CA LYS A 301 -7.25 0.60 20.48
C LYS A 301 -8.57 0.52 21.26
N GLY A 302 -8.47 0.08 22.51
CA GLY A 302 -9.57 0.14 23.49
C GLY A 302 -10.80 -0.63 23.00
N ALA A 303 -12.00 -0.10 23.24
CA ALA A 303 -13.25 -0.76 22.84
C ALA A 303 -13.36 -1.04 21.32
N ALA A 304 -12.58 -0.35 20.47
CA ALA A 304 -12.60 -0.56 19.03
C ALA A 304 -11.96 -1.89 18.58
N THR A 305 -11.16 -2.54 19.44
CA THR A 305 -10.66 -3.90 19.17
C THR A 305 -11.76 -4.95 19.27
N GLU A 306 -12.91 -4.61 19.85
CA GLU A 306 -14.02 -5.54 20.11
C GLU A 306 -15.19 -5.40 19.12
N VAL A 307 -15.07 -4.53 18.11
CA VAL A 307 -16.08 -4.37 17.04
C VAL A 307 -15.62 -5.00 15.72
N ALA A 308 -16.57 -5.39 14.86
CA ALA A 308 -16.24 -5.96 13.55
C ALA A 308 -15.69 -4.88 12.59
N TYR A 309 -14.58 -5.17 11.90
CA TYR A 309 -13.96 -4.25 10.95
C TYR A 309 -14.72 -4.23 9.61
N ALA A 310 -15.19 -3.05 9.20
CA ALA A 310 -16.11 -2.80 8.09
C ALA A 310 -15.85 -3.63 6.82
N TYR A 311 -14.61 -3.61 6.32
CA TYR A 311 -14.23 -4.20 5.03
C TYR A 311 -13.33 -5.44 5.15
N LEU A 312 -13.16 -5.97 6.36
CA LEU A 312 -12.29 -7.12 6.65
C LEU A 312 -13.05 -8.26 7.34
N ALA A 313 -13.99 -7.95 8.23
CA ALA A 313 -14.82 -8.90 8.96
C ALA A 313 -16.20 -9.11 8.28
N ASN A 314 -16.20 -9.23 6.96
CA ASN A 314 -17.40 -9.24 6.10
C ASN A 314 -17.61 -10.54 5.29
N GLY A 315 -16.75 -11.55 5.49
CA GLY A 315 -16.79 -12.84 4.76
C GLY A 315 -16.18 -12.82 3.35
N SER A 316 -15.82 -11.65 2.81
CA SER A 316 -15.08 -11.48 1.56
C SER A 316 -14.12 -10.28 1.74
N PRO A 317 -12.98 -10.51 2.41
CA PRO A 317 -12.14 -9.42 2.90
C PRO A 317 -11.52 -8.59 1.77
N ALA A 318 -11.40 -7.29 2.01
CA ALA A 318 -10.82 -6.35 1.06
C ALA A 318 -9.38 -6.68 0.68
N ARG A 319 -9.15 -6.88 -0.62
CA ARG A 319 -7.85 -7.22 -1.22
C ARG A 319 -7.57 -6.27 -2.39
N VAL A 320 -6.33 -5.82 -2.54
CA VAL A 320 -5.93 -4.99 -3.69
C VAL A 320 -6.18 -5.76 -5.00
N GLY A 321 -6.71 -5.05 -6.00
CA GLY A 321 -7.14 -5.64 -7.27
C GLY A 321 -8.56 -6.25 -7.26
N TYR A 322 -9.23 -6.38 -6.10
CA TYR A 322 -10.66 -6.73 -6.09
C TYR A 322 -11.53 -5.56 -6.55
N HIS A 323 -12.68 -5.90 -7.12
CA HIS A 323 -13.64 -4.93 -7.61
C HIS A 323 -14.70 -4.59 -6.56
N VAL A 324 -15.23 -3.38 -6.66
CA VAL A 324 -16.13 -2.75 -5.72
C VAL A 324 -17.31 -2.18 -6.50
N SER A 325 -18.51 -2.61 -6.14
CA SER A 325 -19.77 -2.09 -6.67
C SER A 325 -20.53 -1.37 -5.57
N PHE A 326 -20.86 -0.10 -5.79
CA PHE A 326 -21.68 0.68 -4.86
C PHE A 326 -23.15 0.26 -4.94
N THR A 327 -23.71 -0.14 -3.81
CA THR A 327 -25.12 -0.53 -3.63
C THR A 327 -25.94 0.54 -2.93
N LYS A 328 -25.27 1.53 -2.31
CA LYS A 328 -25.85 2.70 -1.66
C LYS A 328 -25.06 3.95 -2.08
N PRO A 329 -25.68 5.15 -2.03
CA PRO A 329 -24.95 6.39 -2.21
C PRO A 329 -23.97 6.65 -1.03
N VAL A 330 -23.08 7.60 -1.22
CA VAL A 330 -22.07 8.08 -0.26
C VAL A 330 -22.05 9.60 -0.25
N VAL A 331 -21.55 10.21 0.81
CA VAL A 331 -21.29 11.65 0.88
C VAL A 331 -19.85 11.92 0.46
N LEU A 332 -19.59 12.98 -0.31
CA LEU A 332 -18.22 13.47 -0.52
C LEU A 332 -17.88 14.49 0.57
N GLU A 333 -16.81 14.30 1.32
CA GLU A 333 -16.32 15.32 2.26
C GLU A 333 -14.78 15.34 2.34
N PRO A 334 -14.15 16.49 2.63
CA PRO A 334 -12.76 16.55 3.04
C PRO A 334 -12.61 16.01 4.48
N ARG A 335 -11.85 14.93 4.63
CA ARG A 335 -11.55 14.28 5.91
C ARG A 335 -10.07 13.98 6.04
N HIS A 336 -9.51 14.20 7.24
CA HIS A 336 -8.10 13.90 7.54
C HIS A 336 -7.07 14.52 6.56
N GLY A 337 -7.43 15.59 5.84
CA GLY A 337 -6.60 16.25 4.84
C GLY A 337 -6.70 15.68 3.42
N SER A 338 -7.79 14.99 3.07
CA SER A 338 -8.08 14.48 1.72
C SER A 338 -9.57 14.28 1.48
N LEU A 339 -9.99 14.19 0.22
CA LEU A 339 -11.38 13.88 -0.13
C LEU A 339 -11.69 12.40 0.09
N VAL A 340 -12.83 12.13 0.71
CA VAL A 340 -13.31 10.78 1.01
C VAL A 340 -14.75 10.59 0.55
N PHE A 341 -15.08 9.36 0.18
CA PHE A 341 -16.45 8.86 0.14
C PHE A 341 -16.83 8.36 1.53
N GLN A 342 -17.72 9.08 2.21
CA GLN A 342 -18.27 8.71 3.50
C GLN A 342 -19.55 7.87 3.31
N PRO A 343 -19.65 6.67 3.90
CA PRO A 343 -20.91 5.91 3.92
C PRO A 343 -22.03 6.70 4.60
N THR A 344 -23.28 6.63 4.13
CA THR A 344 -24.40 7.39 4.73
C THR A 344 -24.80 6.98 6.15
N SER A 345 -24.18 5.93 6.70
CA SER A 345 -24.33 5.46 8.08
C SER A 345 -23.06 4.74 8.49
N MET A 346 -22.70 4.76 9.77
CA MET A 346 -21.49 4.09 10.25
C MET A 346 -21.47 2.58 9.91
N VAL A 347 -20.37 2.15 9.27
CA VAL A 347 -20.05 0.77 8.88
C VAL A 347 -19.05 0.14 9.85
N ALA A 348 -18.27 0.95 10.57
CA ALA A 348 -17.48 0.52 11.72
C ALA A 348 -18.36 -0.26 12.71
N GLY A 349 -18.01 -1.51 13.04
CA GLY A 349 -18.85 -2.39 13.87
C GLY A 349 -20.14 -2.92 13.22
N HIS A 350 -20.44 -2.51 11.99
CA HIS A 350 -21.61 -2.89 11.21
C HIS A 350 -21.29 -3.18 9.73
N PRO A 351 -20.52 -4.26 9.41
CA PRO A 351 -20.18 -4.61 8.02
C PRO A 351 -21.40 -4.80 7.10
N ASP A 352 -22.55 -5.21 7.65
CA ASP A 352 -23.84 -5.34 6.97
C ASP A 352 -24.37 -4.00 6.40
N ARG A 353 -23.91 -2.88 6.95
CA ARG A 353 -24.28 -1.53 6.50
C ARG A 353 -23.42 -1.00 5.38
N SER A 354 -22.37 -1.71 4.96
CA SER A 354 -21.46 -1.32 3.88
C SER A 354 -22.23 -0.70 2.68
N PRO A 355 -21.75 0.42 2.10
CA PRO A 355 -22.32 0.98 0.88
C PRO A 355 -21.88 0.21 -0.36
N VAL A 356 -20.99 -0.78 -0.22
CA VAL A 356 -20.37 -1.51 -1.32
C VAL A 356 -20.45 -3.03 -1.15
N THR A 357 -20.50 -3.72 -2.27
CA THR A 357 -20.19 -5.15 -2.39
C THR A 357 -18.78 -5.30 -2.97
N ILE A 358 -17.95 -6.12 -2.34
CA ILE A 358 -16.59 -6.46 -2.79
C ILE A 358 -16.65 -7.80 -3.52
N THR A 359 -16.04 -7.89 -4.70
CA THR A 359 -16.01 -9.10 -5.53
C THR A 359 -14.58 -9.45 -5.97
N GLY A 360 -14.26 -10.74 -5.87
CA GLY A 360 -12.95 -11.30 -6.20
C GLY A 360 -12.74 -12.63 -5.48
N GLU A 361 -11.75 -13.39 -5.92
CA GLU A 361 -11.34 -14.66 -5.30
C GLU A 361 -9.82 -14.65 -5.06
N ARG A 362 -9.38 -15.27 -3.96
CA ARG A 362 -7.95 -15.35 -3.64
C ARG A 362 -7.26 -16.30 -4.63
N PRO A 363 -6.13 -15.90 -5.23
CA PRO A 363 -5.52 -16.67 -6.31
C PRO A 363 -4.84 -17.94 -5.78
N SER A 364 -5.17 -19.08 -6.38
CA SER A 364 -4.42 -20.32 -6.22
C SER A 364 -2.99 -20.19 -6.77
N PRO A 365 -2.04 -21.07 -6.38
CA PRO A 365 -0.70 -21.10 -6.95
C PRO A 365 -0.73 -21.16 -8.48
N PRO A 366 -0.03 -20.27 -9.20
CA PRO A 366 -0.06 -20.23 -10.66
C PRO A 366 0.73 -21.41 -11.24
N THR A 367 0.30 -21.88 -12.42
CA THR A 367 1.03 -22.93 -13.14
C THR A 367 2.13 -22.31 -14.01
N VAL A 368 3.38 -22.78 -13.82
CA VAL A 368 4.51 -22.52 -14.72
C VAL A 368 4.98 -23.81 -15.38
N GLY A 369 5.41 -23.73 -16.64
CA GLY A 369 5.96 -24.85 -17.41
C GLY A 369 7.37 -25.26 -16.98
N GLY A 370 7.95 -26.22 -17.69
CA GLY A 370 9.27 -26.79 -17.38
C GLY A 370 9.21 -28.05 -16.51
N ASP A 371 10.33 -28.75 -16.40
CA ASP A 371 10.54 -29.99 -15.62
C ASP A 371 11.21 -29.74 -14.24
N THR A 372 11.58 -28.48 -14.01
CA THR A 372 12.30 -27.98 -12.84
C THR A 372 11.80 -26.58 -12.52
N ARG A 373 11.48 -26.32 -11.25
CA ARG A 373 10.99 -25.00 -10.79
C ARG A 373 11.90 -24.36 -9.75
N VAL A 374 12.26 -23.12 -9.99
CA VAL A 374 12.98 -22.27 -9.03
C VAL A 374 12.00 -21.19 -8.56
N ALA A 375 12.05 -20.79 -7.30
CA ALA A 375 11.34 -19.62 -6.79
C ALA A 375 12.29 -18.70 -6.01
N THR A 376 11.90 -17.45 -5.83
CA THR A 376 12.45 -16.52 -4.83
C THR A 376 11.32 -16.04 -3.95
N PHE A 377 11.57 -15.90 -2.65
CA PHE A 377 10.54 -15.58 -1.68
C PHE A 377 11.13 -14.90 -0.43
N ASN A 378 10.90 -13.61 -0.31
CA ASN A 378 11.04 -12.87 0.94
C ASN A 378 9.96 -13.33 1.93
N VAL A 379 10.36 -13.90 3.06
CA VAL A 379 9.47 -14.49 4.09
C VAL A 379 9.29 -13.64 5.35
N LEU A 380 9.48 -12.31 5.25
CA LEU A 380 9.15 -11.32 6.28
C LEU A 380 9.71 -11.62 7.69
N ASN A 381 11.00 -11.38 7.88
CA ASN A 381 11.75 -11.62 9.12
C ASN A 381 11.45 -12.98 9.77
N TYR A 382 11.81 -14.09 9.12
CA TYR A 382 11.75 -15.42 9.73
C TYR A 382 12.92 -15.63 10.69
N PHE A 383 12.68 -15.33 11.97
CA PHE A 383 13.60 -15.44 13.09
C PHE A 383 13.08 -16.50 14.06
N SER A 384 13.89 -17.49 14.39
CA SER A 384 13.57 -18.52 15.37
C SER A 384 13.98 -18.16 16.79
N ASP A 385 14.92 -17.23 16.94
CA ASP A 385 15.21 -16.60 18.24
C ASP A 385 14.23 -15.43 18.46
N LEU A 386 13.55 -15.45 19.61
CA LEU A 386 12.31 -14.69 19.79
C LEU A 386 12.47 -13.53 20.76
N GLY A 387 11.65 -12.50 20.58
CA GLY A 387 11.68 -11.31 21.45
C GLY A 387 11.47 -11.61 22.94
N VAL A 388 10.72 -12.65 23.29
CA VAL A 388 10.53 -13.10 24.68
C VAL A 388 11.81 -13.66 25.31
N ASP A 389 12.75 -14.14 24.50
CA ASP A 389 14.01 -14.75 24.93
C ASP A 389 15.18 -13.71 24.96
N GLU A 390 15.02 -12.51 24.38
CA GLU A 390 16.02 -11.42 24.41
C GLU A 390 15.79 -10.42 25.58
N SER A 391 16.75 -10.32 26.50
CA SER A 391 16.68 -9.43 27.66
C SER A 391 16.55 -7.94 27.29
N GLY A 392 15.46 -7.31 27.74
CA GLY A 392 15.17 -5.89 27.47
C GLY A 392 14.43 -5.64 26.16
N CYS A 393 14.16 -6.69 25.38
CA CYS A 393 13.29 -6.62 24.22
C CYS A 393 11.86 -6.23 24.63
N SER A 394 11.21 -5.45 23.77
CA SER A 394 9.81 -5.08 23.89
C SER A 394 9.06 -5.64 22.68
N GLY A 395 7.77 -5.36 22.55
CA GLY A 395 7.03 -5.76 21.36
C GLY A 395 5.83 -4.86 21.09
N TYR A 396 5.19 -5.13 19.96
CA TYR A 396 3.88 -4.57 19.64
C TYR A 396 2.81 -5.45 20.31
N PRO A 397 2.00 -4.92 21.24
CA PRO A 397 0.96 -5.68 21.92
C PRO A 397 -0.26 -5.89 21.02
N ASP A 398 -0.91 -7.04 21.16
CA ASP A 398 -2.28 -7.28 20.71
C ASP A 398 -3.30 -6.53 21.60
N ARG A 399 -4.59 -6.78 21.38
CA ARG A 399 -5.67 -6.18 22.20
C ARG A 399 -5.66 -6.61 23.68
N THR A 400 -5.03 -7.74 24.02
CA THR A 400 -4.93 -8.26 25.39
C THR A 400 -3.70 -7.73 26.14
N GLY A 401 -2.75 -7.11 25.41
CA GLY A 401 -1.47 -6.65 25.93
C GLY A 401 -0.31 -7.63 25.72
N ALA A 402 -0.56 -8.79 25.11
CA ALA A 402 0.45 -9.77 24.78
C ALA A 402 1.28 -9.31 23.57
N PHE A 403 2.61 -9.31 23.68
CA PHE A 403 3.48 -8.90 22.60
C PHE A 403 3.53 -9.95 21.47
N VAL A 404 3.26 -9.51 20.24
CA VAL A 404 3.18 -10.35 19.02
C VAL A 404 4.47 -10.23 18.18
N THR A 405 4.92 -9.01 17.93
CA THR A 405 6.09 -8.71 17.07
C THR A 405 7.17 -8.02 17.89
N ALA A 406 8.43 -8.44 17.74
CA ALA A 406 9.57 -7.93 18.49
C ALA A 406 9.87 -6.45 18.19
N LYS A 407 10.36 -5.69 19.18
CA LYS A 407 10.65 -4.26 19.06
C LYS A 407 11.73 -3.80 20.06
N LYS A 408 12.70 -2.99 19.59
CA LYS A 408 13.84 -2.45 20.37
C LYS A 408 14.84 -3.53 20.85
N CYS A 409 15.04 -4.55 20.03
CA CYS A 409 15.91 -5.71 20.26
C CYS A 409 16.75 -5.95 19.01
N LYS A 410 17.68 -6.92 19.04
CA LYS A 410 18.37 -7.39 17.83
C LYS A 410 17.53 -8.36 17.02
N VAL A 411 16.82 -9.28 17.69
CA VAL A 411 15.87 -10.17 17.01
C VAL A 411 14.78 -9.35 16.34
N ARG A 412 14.32 -9.84 15.19
CA ARG A 412 13.21 -9.27 14.42
C ARG A 412 12.10 -10.31 14.33
N GLY A 413 11.00 -9.98 13.68
CA GLY A 413 9.89 -10.92 13.52
C GLY A 413 9.13 -11.16 14.83
N ALA A 414 8.80 -12.42 15.12
CA ALA A 414 7.94 -12.79 16.24
C ALA A 414 8.53 -12.48 17.63
N PHE A 415 7.68 -11.95 18.53
CA PHE A 415 8.04 -11.80 19.95
C PHE A 415 7.81 -13.09 20.74
N SER A 416 6.69 -13.78 20.53
CA SER A 416 6.28 -14.94 21.34
C SER A 416 6.32 -16.25 20.56
N ARG A 417 6.40 -17.38 21.27
CA ARG A 417 6.35 -18.74 20.67
C ARG A 417 5.07 -18.97 19.87
N GLU A 418 3.96 -18.36 20.27
CA GLU A 418 2.66 -18.42 19.58
C GLU A 418 2.67 -17.58 18.31
N ALA A 419 3.17 -16.35 18.36
CA ALA A 419 3.31 -15.50 17.18
C ALA A 419 4.24 -16.15 16.14
N PHE A 420 5.34 -16.76 16.61
CA PHE A 420 6.25 -17.53 15.77
C PHE A 420 5.58 -18.76 15.15
N ALA A 421 4.80 -19.53 15.91
CA ALA A 421 4.06 -20.68 15.36
C ALA A 421 3.07 -20.27 14.26
N ASN A 422 2.40 -19.12 14.41
CA ASN A 422 1.52 -18.57 13.39
C ASN A 422 2.29 -18.12 12.14
N GLN A 423 3.48 -17.54 12.31
CA GLN A 423 4.38 -17.15 11.20
C GLN A 423 4.92 -18.40 10.46
N GLU A 424 5.49 -19.36 11.20
CA GLU A 424 6.06 -20.63 10.71
C GLU A 424 5.00 -21.43 9.93
N ALA A 425 3.76 -21.54 10.44
CA ALA A 425 2.69 -22.26 9.76
C ALA A 425 2.31 -21.67 8.40
N LYS A 426 2.14 -20.33 8.30
CA LYS A 426 1.79 -19.66 7.04
C LYS A 426 2.91 -19.74 6.01
N ILE A 427 4.17 -19.57 6.43
CA ILE A 427 5.35 -19.70 5.56
C ILE A 427 5.51 -21.15 5.06
N VAL A 428 5.36 -22.15 5.94
CA VAL A 428 5.39 -23.57 5.57
C VAL A 428 4.27 -23.93 4.59
N SER A 429 3.06 -23.39 4.80
CA SER A 429 1.93 -23.54 3.88
C SER A 429 2.24 -22.95 2.50
N ALA A 430 2.76 -21.72 2.45
CA ALA A 430 3.14 -21.05 1.21
C ALA A 430 4.26 -21.79 0.45
N ILE A 431 5.37 -22.13 1.10
CA ILE A 431 6.51 -22.82 0.47
C ILE A 431 6.11 -24.20 -0.08
N ASN A 432 5.30 -24.97 0.66
CA ASN A 432 4.82 -26.26 0.18
C ASN A 432 3.82 -26.11 -0.99
N ALA A 433 3.02 -25.05 -1.02
CA ALA A 433 2.08 -24.75 -2.10
C ALA A 433 2.75 -24.21 -3.40
N LEU A 434 3.94 -23.60 -3.33
CA LEU A 434 4.67 -23.09 -4.51
C LEU A 434 4.92 -24.13 -5.60
N GLY A 435 5.01 -25.42 -5.24
CA GLY A 435 5.37 -26.48 -6.18
C GLY A 435 6.78 -26.35 -6.76
N ALA A 436 7.67 -25.58 -6.13
CA ALA A 436 9.06 -25.38 -6.53
C ALA A 436 9.97 -26.57 -6.15
N ASP A 437 11.09 -26.71 -6.85
CA ASP A 437 12.18 -27.65 -6.55
C ASP A 437 13.36 -26.97 -5.83
N VAL A 438 13.55 -25.67 -6.05
CA VAL A 438 14.50 -24.79 -5.35
C VAL A 438 13.79 -23.51 -4.94
N VAL A 439 14.03 -23.01 -3.72
CA VAL A 439 13.56 -21.68 -3.29
C VAL A 439 14.75 -20.90 -2.76
N ALA A 440 15.01 -19.73 -3.36
CA ALA A 440 15.83 -18.67 -2.78
C ALA A 440 15.00 -17.95 -1.72
N LEU A 441 15.55 -17.82 -0.52
CA LEU A 441 14.87 -17.21 0.62
C LEU A 441 15.62 -15.96 1.06
N GLU A 442 14.91 -14.84 1.04
CA GLU A 442 15.31 -13.59 1.66
C GLU A 442 14.69 -13.50 3.08
N GLU A 443 15.16 -12.58 3.92
CA GLU A 443 14.60 -12.36 5.28
C GLU A 443 14.70 -13.56 6.26
N ILE A 444 15.67 -14.46 6.06
CA ILE A 444 16.04 -15.51 7.02
C ILE A 444 17.04 -14.95 8.05
N GLU A 445 16.86 -15.27 9.32
CA GLU A 445 17.79 -14.90 10.40
C GLU A 445 19.23 -15.44 10.22
N ASN A 446 20.17 -14.67 10.76
CA ASN A 446 21.56 -15.06 10.97
C ASN A 446 21.88 -15.12 12.48
N PRO A 447 21.75 -16.29 13.14
CA PRO A 447 21.91 -16.43 14.60
C PRO A 447 23.28 -15.95 15.13
N VAL A 448 24.32 -16.03 14.29
CA VAL A 448 25.68 -15.57 14.62
C VAL A 448 25.76 -14.05 14.68
N ALA A 449 25.12 -13.34 13.75
CA ALA A 449 25.10 -11.88 13.72
C ALA A 449 24.16 -11.28 14.79
N VAL A 450 23.04 -11.95 15.08
CA VAL A 450 22.20 -11.62 16.25
C VAL A 450 23.02 -11.83 17.55
N GLY A 451 23.79 -12.91 17.62
CA GLY A 451 24.66 -13.26 18.75
C GLY A 451 24.05 -14.26 19.73
N VAL A 452 23.13 -15.10 19.23
CA VAL A 452 22.35 -16.10 19.98
C VAL A 452 22.85 -17.54 19.75
N GLY A 453 23.61 -17.78 18.67
CA GLY A 453 24.21 -19.08 18.38
C GLY A 453 25.54 -18.98 17.63
N THR A 454 26.25 -20.11 17.51
CA THR A 454 27.47 -20.25 16.70
C THR A 454 27.22 -20.91 15.34
N ASP A 455 26.01 -21.40 15.10
CA ASP A 455 25.60 -22.03 13.85
C ASP A 455 24.77 -21.04 13.00
N ARG A 456 25.26 -20.73 11.80
CA ARG A 456 24.63 -19.82 10.83
C ARG A 456 23.42 -20.46 10.12
N ASP A 457 23.32 -21.79 10.14
CA ASP A 457 22.25 -22.54 9.49
C ASP A 457 21.11 -22.96 10.44
N ALA A 458 21.21 -22.71 11.75
CA ALA A 458 20.24 -23.20 12.73
C ALA A 458 18.77 -22.82 12.43
N THR A 459 18.46 -21.54 12.16
CA THR A 459 17.10 -21.08 11.80
C THR A 459 16.60 -21.73 10.50
N LEU A 460 17.50 -21.94 9.53
CA LEU A 460 17.18 -22.54 8.23
C LEU A 460 16.93 -24.05 8.36
N ALA A 461 17.73 -24.74 9.17
CA ALA A 461 17.54 -26.15 9.50
C ALA A 461 16.18 -26.36 10.19
N ARG A 462 15.80 -25.47 11.12
CA ARG A 462 14.48 -25.46 11.75
C ARG A 462 13.34 -25.29 10.74
N LEU A 463 13.46 -24.34 9.80
CA LEU A 463 12.45 -24.17 8.74
C LEU A 463 12.31 -25.45 7.90
N VAL A 464 13.43 -26.11 7.55
CA VAL A 464 13.40 -27.38 6.82
C VAL A 464 12.79 -28.52 7.64
N GLU A 465 12.99 -28.57 8.96
CA GLU A 465 12.29 -29.51 9.85
C GLU A 465 10.77 -29.28 9.80
N ALA A 466 10.31 -28.02 9.93
CA ALA A 466 8.90 -27.67 9.88
C ALA A 466 8.26 -27.98 8.50
N LEU A 467 8.99 -27.71 7.41
CA LEU A 467 8.58 -28.05 6.05
C LEU A 467 8.44 -29.56 5.86
N ASN A 468 9.42 -30.35 6.31
CA ASN A 468 9.40 -31.82 6.23
C ASN A 468 8.30 -32.43 7.11
N LYS A 469 8.06 -31.89 8.30
CA LYS A 469 6.94 -32.31 9.15
C LYS A 469 5.56 -32.13 8.47
N ALA A 470 5.42 -31.13 7.60
CA ALA A 470 4.19 -30.87 6.85
C ALA A 470 4.10 -31.64 5.51
N ALA A 471 5.23 -31.83 4.81
CA ALA A 471 5.27 -32.43 3.46
C ALA A 471 5.69 -33.92 3.43
N GLY A 472 6.25 -34.44 4.53
CA GLY A 472 6.88 -35.76 4.63
C GLY A 472 8.40 -35.66 4.78
N ASP A 473 8.97 -36.54 5.61
CA ASP A 473 10.40 -36.56 5.95
C ASP A 473 11.28 -36.65 4.68
N GLY A 474 12.30 -35.79 4.60
CA GLY A 474 13.24 -35.77 3.47
C GLY A 474 12.73 -35.12 2.18
N THR A 475 11.53 -34.52 2.19
CA THR A 475 11.00 -33.75 1.04
C THR A 475 11.85 -32.52 0.71
N TRP A 476 12.39 -31.88 1.74
CA TRP A 476 13.21 -30.67 1.66
C TRP A 476 14.56 -30.86 2.36
N ALA A 477 15.58 -30.22 1.80
CA ALA A 477 16.89 -30.00 2.38
C ALA A 477 17.29 -28.52 2.22
N TYR A 478 18.23 -28.04 3.04
CA TYR A 478 18.83 -26.71 2.85
C TYR A 478 20.22 -26.83 2.22
N VAL A 479 20.65 -25.77 1.54
CA VAL A 479 22.04 -25.60 1.09
C VAL A 479 22.86 -25.10 2.29
N PRO A 480 23.89 -25.83 2.74
CA PRO A 480 24.73 -25.39 3.85
C PRO A 480 25.47 -24.09 3.56
N SER A 481 25.73 -23.33 4.62
CA SER A 481 26.66 -22.21 4.60
C SER A 481 28.06 -22.68 4.15
N PRO A 482 28.81 -21.84 3.41
CA PRO A 482 30.14 -22.21 2.93
C PRO A 482 31.15 -22.29 4.08
N PRO A 483 32.28 -23.01 3.92
CA PRO A 483 33.33 -23.11 4.94
C PRO A 483 33.98 -21.78 5.34
N SER A 484 33.81 -20.72 4.54
CA SER A 484 34.26 -19.36 4.82
C SER A 484 33.08 -18.41 4.67
N VAL A 485 32.72 -17.73 5.76
CA VAL A 485 31.66 -16.72 5.81
C VAL A 485 32.27 -15.32 6.03
N PRO A 486 31.61 -14.24 5.56
CA PRO A 486 32.07 -12.86 5.79
C PRO A 486 32.17 -12.51 7.29
N GLN A 487 32.96 -11.50 7.61
CA GLN A 487 32.94 -10.87 8.94
C GLN A 487 31.94 -9.71 8.93
N GLY A 488 31.04 -9.65 9.90
CA GLY A 488 30.08 -8.54 10.01
C GLY A 488 28.92 -8.60 9.00
N GLU A 489 28.31 -9.77 8.85
CA GLU A 489 27.03 -9.93 8.13
C GLU A 489 25.87 -9.19 8.84
N ASP A 490 24.80 -8.90 8.10
CA ASP A 490 23.51 -8.46 8.68
C ASP A 490 22.92 -9.59 9.56
N VAL A 491 22.02 -9.22 10.48
CA VAL A 491 21.22 -10.16 11.28
C VAL A 491 20.24 -10.96 10.42
N ILE A 492 20.14 -10.60 9.14
CA ILE A 492 19.40 -11.30 8.09
C ILE A 492 20.39 -11.79 7.03
N ARG A 493 20.07 -12.92 6.40
CA ARG A 493 20.84 -13.49 5.30
C ARG A 493 19.95 -14.05 4.20
N ILE A 494 20.58 -14.31 3.06
CA ILE A 494 20.02 -15.13 1.98
C ILE A 494 20.23 -16.62 2.33
N ALA A 495 19.30 -17.46 1.90
CA ALA A 495 19.36 -18.91 2.03
C ALA A 495 18.79 -19.61 0.79
N PHE A 496 19.06 -20.92 0.66
CA PHE A 496 18.42 -21.78 -0.32
C PHE A 496 17.90 -23.05 0.35
N ILE A 497 16.68 -23.44 -0.01
CA ILE A 497 16.12 -24.78 0.22
C ILE A 497 15.84 -25.46 -1.12
N TYR A 498 15.87 -26.79 -1.15
CA TYR A 498 15.63 -27.58 -2.36
C TYR A 498 15.04 -28.95 -2.04
N LYS A 499 14.45 -29.59 -3.04
CA LYS A 499 13.92 -30.96 -2.95
C LYS A 499 15.00 -31.95 -3.40
N PRO A 500 15.59 -32.77 -2.49
CA PRO A 500 16.70 -33.67 -2.85
C PRO A 500 16.28 -34.80 -3.81
N ALA A 501 14.97 -35.08 -3.93
CA ALA A 501 14.44 -36.03 -4.91
C ALA A 501 14.55 -35.55 -6.37
N THR A 502 14.64 -34.23 -6.61
CA THR A 502 14.72 -33.64 -7.94
C THR A 502 16.00 -32.85 -8.17
N ILE A 503 16.61 -32.27 -7.14
CA ILE A 503 17.76 -31.35 -7.25
C ILE A 503 18.89 -31.77 -6.30
N ALA A 504 20.14 -31.59 -6.74
CA ALA A 504 21.32 -31.70 -5.90
C ALA A 504 22.21 -30.44 -6.03
N PRO A 505 22.74 -29.86 -4.94
CA PRO A 505 23.73 -28.78 -5.01
C PRO A 505 25.07 -29.32 -5.54
N VAL A 506 25.72 -28.53 -6.38
CA VAL A 506 27.04 -28.80 -6.98
C VAL A 506 28.09 -27.97 -6.25
N GLY A 507 28.91 -28.63 -5.42
CA GLY A 507 29.93 -27.95 -4.61
C GLY A 507 29.35 -27.06 -3.50
N PRO A 508 30.22 -26.35 -2.76
CA PRO A 508 29.78 -25.40 -1.73
C PRO A 508 29.11 -24.17 -2.35
N SER A 509 28.23 -23.55 -1.58
CA SER A 509 27.67 -22.23 -1.89
C SER A 509 28.75 -21.14 -1.86
N LEU A 510 28.45 -19.95 -2.37
CA LEU A 510 29.37 -18.82 -2.41
C LEU A 510 28.67 -17.53 -1.98
N ILE A 511 29.14 -16.93 -0.88
CA ILE A 511 28.68 -15.61 -0.42
C ILE A 511 29.52 -14.53 -1.11
N HIS A 512 28.86 -13.49 -1.63
CA HIS A 512 29.53 -12.33 -2.22
C HIS A 512 29.84 -11.27 -1.15
N ASP A 513 31.02 -11.36 -0.55
CA ASP A 513 31.55 -10.34 0.38
C ASP A 513 32.14 -9.17 -0.41
N ASP A 514 31.43 -8.04 -0.40
CA ASP A 514 31.82 -6.83 -1.13
C ASP A 514 31.33 -5.56 -0.39
N PRO A 515 32.11 -4.46 -0.39
CA PRO A 515 31.75 -3.22 0.30
C PRO A 515 30.46 -2.54 -0.17
N ALA A 516 29.88 -2.92 -1.33
CA ALA A 516 28.53 -2.46 -1.70
C ALA A 516 27.43 -3.04 -0.80
N PHE A 517 27.69 -4.17 -0.13
CA PHE A 517 26.77 -4.86 0.76
C PHE A 517 27.20 -4.80 2.22
N THR A 518 28.47 -5.09 2.53
CA THR A 518 28.94 -5.26 3.91
C THR A 518 28.74 -3.99 4.76
N GLY A 519 27.95 -4.11 5.83
CA GLY A 519 27.54 -2.99 6.70
C GLY A 519 26.39 -2.11 6.16
N LEU A 520 25.84 -2.43 4.98
CA LEU A 520 24.79 -1.65 4.30
C LEU A 520 23.53 -2.49 3.98
N ALA A 521 23.69 -3.75 3.58
CA ALA A 521 22.63 -4.69 3.22
C ALA A 521 23.10 -6.15 3.36
N ARG A 522 22.27 -7.11 2.93
CA ARG A 522 22.54 -8.55 3.00
C ARG A 522 23.49 -8.93 1.86
N GLN A 523 24.53 -9.73 2.13
CA GLN A 523 25.41 -10.26 1.10
C GLN A 523 24.65 -11.26 0.19
N PRO A 524 24.77 -11.16 -1.16
CA PRO A 524 24.21 -12.15 -2.09
C PRO A 524 24.79 -13.56 -1.88
N LEU A 525 23.98 -14.58 -2.17
CA LEU A 525 24.37 -15.99 -2.06
C LEU A 525 24.17 -16.69 -3.41
N ALA A 526 25.22 -17.33 -3.93
CA ALA A 526 25.16 -18.19 -5.12
C ALA A 526 25.22 -19.67 -4.75
N GLN A 527 24.46 -20.49 -5.47
CA GLN A 527 24.59 -21.95 -5.49
C GLN A 527 24.39 -22.48 -6.91
N GLU A 528 25.24 -23.42 -7.33
CA GLU A 528 25.01 -24.23 -8.52
C GLU A 528 24.20 -25.48 -8.15
N PHE A 529 23.21 -25.81 -8.97
CA PHE A 529 22.32 -26.95 -8.81
C PHE A 529 22.38 -27.85 -10.04
N ALA A 530 22.24 -29.15 -9.83
CA ALA A 530 22.10 -30.17 -10.87
C ALA A 530 20.72 -30.83 -10.77
N ARG A 531 20.11 -31.12 -11.93
CA ARG A 531 18.90 -31.95 -11.97
C ARG A 531 19.27 -33.41 -11.66
N VAL A 532 18.66 -33.98 -10.64
CA VAL A 532 18.75 -35.42 -10.34
C VAL A 532 17.98 -36.16 -11.44
N THR A 533 18.68 -37.02 -12.18
CA THR A 533 18.16 -37.87 -13.25
C THR A 533 18.78 -39.25 -13.17
N GLY A 534 18.05 -40.29 -13.59
CA GLY A 534 18.55 -41.66 -13.70
C GLY A 534 19.40 -41.92 -14.96
N GLN A 535 19.62 -40.90 -15.80
CA GLN A 535 20.31 -41.01 -17.08
C GLN A 535 21.84 -40.89 -16.94
N ARG A 536 22.56 -41.50 -17.88
CA ARG A 536 24.04 -41.54 -17.89
C ARG A 536 24.72 -40.28 -18.46
N ALA A 537 23.95 -39.34 -19.01
CA ALA A 537 24.51 -38.05 -19.46
C ALA A 537 24.98 -37.23 -18.24
N ALA A 538 25.91 -36.30 -18.46
CA ALA A 538 26.24 -35.32 -17.42
C ALA A 538 24.96 -34.52 -17.07
N PRO A 539 24.61 -34.37 -15.79
CA PRO A 539 23.37 -33.71 -15.40
C PRO A 539 23.41 -32.24 -15.83
N ALA A 540 22.29 -31.72 -16.32
CA ALA A 540 22.17 -30.30 -16.62
C ALA A 540 22.29 -29.49 -15.31
N THR A 541 23.17 -28.49 -15.31
CA THR A 541 23.37 -27.60 -14.16
C THR A 541 22.95 -26.17 -14.47
N PHE A 542 22.61 -25.45 -13.41
CA PHE A 542 22.26 -24.03 -13.43
C PHE A 542 22.68 -23.37 -12.12
N VAL A 543 22.93 -22.06 -12.14
CA VAL A 543 23.30 -21.26 -10.98
C VAL A 543 22.14 -20.35 -10.60
N VAL A 544 21.83 -20.26 -9.32
CA VAL A 544 20.91 -19.26 -8.77
C VAL A 544 21.71 -18.35 -7.85
N ILE A 545 21.54 -17.04 -8.00
CA ILE A 545 22.12 -16.03 -7.12
C ILE A 545 20.98 -15.23 -6.48
N GLY A 546 20.73 -15.48 -5.20
CA GLY A 546 19.74 -14.77 -4.39
C GLY A 546 20.32 -13.46 -3.83
N ASN A 547 19.50 -12.42 -3.72
CA ASN A 547 19.92 -11.11 -3.23
C ASN A 547 18.80 -10.38 -2.46
N HIS A 548 19.19 -9.45 -1.58
CA HIS A 548 18.28 -8.52 -0.91
C HIS A 548 18.99 -7.17 -0.75
N PHE A 549 18.66 -6.21 -1.61
CA PHE A 549 19.32 -4.90 -1.69
C PHE A 549 18.91 -3.94 -0.56
N LYS A 550 19.60 -2.80 -0.43
CA LYS A 550 19.28 -1.81 0.62
C LYS A 550 17.87 -1.24 0.45
N SER A 551 17.06 -1.34 1.50
CA SER A 551 15.69 -0.83 1.51
C SER A 551 15.55 0.68 1.23
N LYS A 552 14.46 1.05 0.54
CA LYS A 552 14.13 2.43 0.14
C LYS A 552 13.74 3.36 1.30
N GLY A 553 13.46 2.81 2.49
CA GLY A 553 12.92 3.54 3.64
C GLY A 553 13.93 4.36 4.45
N SER A 554 15.24 4.17 4.27
CA SER A 554 16.26 4.86 5.08
C SER A 554 17.59 5.08 4.36
N VAL A 555 18.24 6.20 4.66
CA VAL A 555 19.62 6.51 4.27
C VAL A 555 20.56 6.04 5.39
N PRO A 556 21.56 5.18 5.12
CA PRO A 556 22.58 4.86 6.11
C PRO A 556 23.35 6.11 6.56
N GLU A 557 23.71 6.19 7.84
CA GLU A 557 24.49 7.33 8.35
C GLU A 557 25.84 7.42 7.64
N GLY A 558 26.23 8.63 7.22
CA GLY A 558 27.46 8.85 6.47
C GLY A 558 27.44 8.39 5.00
N ALA A 559 26.31 7.92 4.47
CA ALA A 559 26.18 7.54 3.07
C ALA A 559 26.58 8.68 2.10
N PRO A 560 27.20 8.36 0.95
CA PRO A 560 27.60 9.38 -0.03
C PRO A 560 26.40 10.08 -0.70
N PRO A 561 26.63 11.21 -1.41
CA PRO A 561 25.59 11.89 -2.19
C PRO A 561 24.83 10.95 -3.15
N GLY A 562 23.58 11.28 -3.44
CA GLY A 562 22.70 10.46 -4.30
C GLY A 562 21.91 9.37 -3.56
N ASN A 563 21.96 9.35 -2.22
CA ASN A 563 21.18 8.42 -1.40
C ASN A 563 19.99 9.05 -0.66
N VAL A 564 19.91 10.37 -0.58
CA VAL A 564 18.72 11.07 -0.06
C VAL A 564 17.70 11.18 -1.21
N ASP A 565 16.43 10.88 -0.91
CA ASP A 565 15.33 11.04 -1.87
C ASP A 565 15.25 12.48 -2.42
N ASN A 566 15.15 12.59 -3.73
CA ASN A 566 15.06 13.85 -4.49
C ASN A 566 13.68 14.03 -5.19
N GLY A 567 12.75 13.11 -4.93
CA GLY A 567 11.41 13.05 -5.52
C GLY A 567 11.36 12.56 -6.98
N ASP A 568 12.42 11.97 -7.52
CA ASP A 568 12.44 11.33 -8.85
C ASP A 568 11.64 10.02 -8.93
N GLY A 569 11.09 9.56 -7.79
CA GLY A 569 10.33 8.33 -7.64
C GLY A 569 11.16 7.13 -7.16
N GLN A 570 12.49 7.25 -7.10
CA GLN A 570 13.37 6.14 -6.72
C GLN A 570 13.50 5.96 -5.22
N GLY A 571 13.22 6.98 -4.41
CA GLY A 571 13.32 6.94 -2.95
C GLY A 571 14.77 6.92 -2.44
N ASN A 572 14.94 6.66 -1.14
CA ASN A 572 16.27 6.68 -0.53
C ASN A 572 17.17 5.52 -1.01
N ALA A 573 18.47 5.66 -0.72
CA ALA A 573 19.53 4.69 -0.98
C ALA A 573 19.70 4.27 -2.46
N ASN A 574 19.23 5.07 -3.43
CA ASN A 574 19.33 4.71 -4.84
C ASN A 574 20.77 4.50 -5.32
N ALA A 575 21.70 5.42 -5.01
CA ALA A 575 23.11 5.25 -5.39
C ALA A 575 23.77 4.00 -4.76
N ILE A 576 23.38 3.61 -3.54
CA ILE A 576 23.79 2.34 -2.92
C ILE A 576 23.23 1.15 -3.70
N ARG A 577 21.93 1.16 -4.05
CA ARG A 577 21.32 0.08 -4.85
C ARG A 577 21.95 -0.05 -6.25
N VAL A 578 22.35 1.06 -6.89
CA VAL A 578 23.12 1.05 -8.15
C VAL A 578 24.50 0.41 -7.99
N ALA A 579 25.20 0.70 -6.88
CA ALA A 579 26.47 0.06 -6.57
C ALA A 579 26.29 -1.46 -6.31
N GLN A 580 25.23 -1.84 -5.60
CA GLN A 580 24.86 -3.24 -5.35
C GLN A 580 24.52 -3.99 -6.64
N ALA A 581 23.75 -3.38 -7.56
CA ALA A 581 23.48 -3.91 -8.89
C ALA A 581 24.76 -4.17 -9.70
N THR A 582 25.67 -3.19 -9.71
CA THR A 582 26.95 -3.27 -10.43
C THR A 582 27.88 -4.33 -9.83
N SER A 583 27.91 -4.42 -8.50
CA SER A 583 28.68 -5.42 -7.75
C SER A 583 28.15 -6.83 -7.96
N LEU A 584 26.82 -7.02 -7.94
CA LEU A 584 26.15 -8.28 -8.24
C LEU A 584 26.42 -8.76 -9.68
N ALA A 585 26.33 -7.86 -10.68
CA ALA A 585 26.68 -8.20 -12.07
C ALA A 585 28.14 -8.66 -12.20
N SER A 586 29.06 -7.99 -11.51
CA SER A 586 30.50 -8.30 -11.50
C SER A 586 30.79 -9.65 -10.82
N PHE A 587 30.08 -9.98 -9.75
CA PHE A 587 30.14 -11.30 -9.10
C PHE A 587 29.59 -12.40 -10.02
N ALA A 588 28.42 -12.17 -10.60
CA ALA A 588 27.72 -13.13 -11.45
C ALA A 588 28.46 -13.46 -12.76
N ALA A 589 29.35 -12.57 -13.23
CA ALA A 589 30.23 -12.83 -14.36
C ALA A 589 31.15 -14.06 -14.17
N ARG A 590 31.37 -14.51 -12.92
CA ARG A 590 32.09 -15.77 -12.61
C ARG A 590 31.38 -17.03 -13.11
N PHE A 591 30.10 -16.94 -13.46
CA PHE A 591 29.25 -18.04 -13.94
C PHE A 591 28.74 -17.79 -15.37
N ALA A 592 29.39 -16.91 -16.13
CA ALA A 592 28.93 -16.50 -17.46
C ALA A 592 28.87 -17.65 -18.50
N ASP A 593 29.59 -18.74 -18.27
CA ASP A 593 29.58 -19.98 -19.05
C ASP A 593 28.43 -20.94 -18.68
N LYS A 594 27.71 -20.68 -17.58
CA LYS A 594 26.63 -21.52 -17.06
C LYS A 594 25.27 -20.82 -17.16
N PRO A 595 24.16 -21.57 -17.34
CA PRO A 595 22.82 -21.03 -17.13
C PRO A 595 22.70 -20.39 -15.75
N THR A 596 22.55 -19.07 -15.66
CA THR A 596 22.52 -18.35 -14.39
C THR A 596 21.28 -17.46 -14.28
N LEU A 597 20.66 -17.49 -13.10
CA LEU A 597 19.56 -16.61 -12.69
C LEU A 597 20.01 -15.69 -11.55
N LEU A 598 19.65 -14.41 -11.62
CA LEU A 598 19.66 -13.50 -10.46
C LEU A 598 18.22 -13.35 -9.99
N VAL A 599 17.97 -13.59 -8.71
CA VAL A 599 16.64 -13.58 -8.10
C VAL A 599 16.67 -12.89 -6.73
N GLY A 600 15.53 -12.41 -6.25
CA GLY A 600 15.42 -11.77 -4.94
C GLY A 600 14.85 -10.36 -4.97
N ASP A 601 14.84 -9.72 -3.81
CA ASP A 601 14.36 -8.36 -3.60
C ASP A 601 15.45 -7.33 -3.96
N PHE A 602 15.34 -6.73 -5.15
CA PHE A 602 16.25 -5.68 -5.60
C PHE A 602 15.92 -4.31 -4.99
N ASN A 603 14.87 -4.21 -4.17
CA ASN A 603 14.33 -2.98 -3.59
C ASN A 603 14.18 -1.84 -4.62
N SER A 604 13.89 -2.20 -5.88
CA SER A 604 13.89 -1.29 -7.02
C SER A 604 12.81 -1.67 -8.04
N TYR A 605 12.05 -0.67 -8.50
CA TYR A 605 11.03 -0.87 -9.52
C TYR A 605 11.62 -0.96 -10.94
N SER A 606 10.86 -1.50 -11.90
CA SER A 606 11.34 -1.93 -13.23
C SER A 606 12.07 -0.88 -14.08
N GLN A 607 11.88 0.43 -13.83
CA GLN A 607 12.56 1.51 -14.57
C GLN A 607 13.68 2.20 -13.79
N GLU A 608 13.94 1.80 -12.54
CA GLU A 608 14.94 2.45 -11.68
C GLU A 608 16.38 2.10 -12.08
N ASP A 609 17.31 3.00 -11.73
CA ASP A 609 18.72 2.92 -12.09
C ASP A 609 19.39 1.57 -11.74
N PRO A 610 19.10 0.90 -10.59
CA PRO A 610 19.67 -0.41 -10.26
C PRO A 610 19.26 -1.52 -11.24
N ILE A 611 18.00 -1.50 -11.69
CA ILE A 611 17.49 -2.43 -12.71
C ILE A 611 18.15 -2.13 -14.06
N LYS A 612 18.31 -0.84 -14.41
CA LYS A 612 18.99 -0.42 -15.66
C LYS A 612 20.48 -0.75 -15.67
N ALA A 613 21.15 -0.73 -14.52
CA ALA A 613 22.55 -1.15 -14.41
C ALA A 613 22.74 -2.65 -14.70
N LEU A 614 21.79 -3.50 -14.26
CA LEU A 614 21.79 -4.94 -14.59
C LEU A 614 21.49 -5.19 -16.08
N GLU A 615 20.46 -4.53 -16.62
CA GLU A 615 20.11 -4.60 -18.05
C GLU A 615 21.28 -4.16 -18.95
N ALA A 616 21.95 -3.05 -18.60
CA ALA A 616 23.15 -2.56 -19.29
C ALA A 616 24.37 -3.49 -19.16
N SER A 617 24.42 -4.30 -18.11
CA SER A 617 25.45 -5.34 -17.89
C SER A 617 25.14 -6.65 -18.65
N GLY A 618 24.10 -6.67 -19.49
CA GLY A 618 23.73 -7.81 -20.34
C GLY A 618 22.79 -8.83 -19.69
N TRP A 619 22.26 -8.55 -18.49
CA TRP A 619 21.28 -9.40 -17.83
C TRP A 619 19.86 -9.13 -18.36
N ALA A 620 19.20 -10.15 -18.88
CA ALA A 620 17.84 -10.03 -19.38
C ALA A 620 16.84 -10.21 -18.22
N ARG A 621 16.14 -9.13 -17.84
CA ARG A 621 15.00 -9.21 -16.92
C ARG A 621 13.88 -10.01 -17.58
N VAL A 622 13.35 -11.00 -16.87
CA VAL A 622 12.35 -11.97 -17.36
C VAL A 622 11.12 -12.07 -16.45
N SER A 623 11.13 -11.44 -15.27
CA SER A 623 9.94 -11.18 -14.46
C SER A 623 9.10 -10.00 -15.00
N GLY A 624 7.92 -9.78 -14.41
CA GLY A 624 7.05 -8.62 -14.69
C GLY A 624 5.87 -8.89 -15.64
N ALA A 625 5.62 -10.15 -16.01
CA ALA A 625 4.43 -10.57 -16.74
C ALA A 625 3.25 -11.00 -15.84
N GLY A 626 3.52 -11.24 -14.55
CA GLY A 626 2.51 -11.58 -13.55
C GLY A 626 2.04 -10.37 -12.73
N GLU A 627 1.38 -10.66 -11.63
CA GLU A 627 0.98 -9.67 -10.63
C GLU A 627 2.18 -8.93 -10.02
N ALA A 628 1.94 -7.73 -9.48
CA ALA A 628 2.97 -6.95 -8.81
C ALA A 628 3.50 -7.68 -7.57
N SER A 629 4.82 -7.64 -7.36
CA SER A 629 5.43 -8.33 -6.22
C SER A 629 5.20 -7.63 -4.88
N TYR A 630 4.93 -6.31 -4.92
CA TYR A 630 4.77 -5.45 -3.76
C TYR A 630 3.64 -4.41 -3.96
N VAL A 631 3.07 -3.93 -2.86
CA VAL A 631 2.12 -2.80 -2.85
C VAL A 631 2.55 -1.81 -1.77
N TYR A 632 2.78 -0.55 -2.15
CA TYR A 632 3.19 0.51 -1.23
C TYR A 632 2.34 1.75 -1.41
N ALA A 633 1.77 2.27 -0.31
CA ALA A 633 0.89 3.44 -0.31
C ALA A 633 -0.20 3.38 -1.41
N GLY A 634 -0.78 2.20 -1.63
CA GLY A 634 -1.81 1.99 -2.65
C GLY A 634 -1.34 1.92 -4.10
N ARG A 635 -0.02 1.84 -4.35
CA ARG A 635 0.58 1.69 -5.69
C ARG A 635 1.20 0.29 -5.81
N SER A 636 0.83 -0.44 -6.85
CA SER A 636 1.30 -1.80 -7.15
C SER A 636 2.52 -1.78 -8.07
N GLY A 637 3.59 -2.48 -7.72
CA GLY A 637 4.76 -2.66 -8.59
C GLY A 637 5.70 -3.75 -8.07
N SER A 638 6.64 -4.23 -8.89
CA SER A 638 7.55 -5.30 -8.46
C SER A 638 8.90 -4.76 -7.97
N LEU A 639 9.29 -5.18 -6.77
CA LEU A 639 10.64 -5.01 -6.20
C LEU A 639 11.47 -6.30 -6.33
N ASP A 640 10.78 -7.44 -6.38
CA ASP A 640 11.34 -8.77 -6.61
C ASP A 640 11.43 -9.01 -8.11
N HIS A 641 12.60 -9.41 -8.59
CA HIS A 641 12.82 -9.63 -10.03
C HIS A 641 13.55 -10.94 -10.31
N VAL A 642 13.44 -11.37 -11.55
CA VAL A 642 14.18 -12.50 -12.11
C VAL A 642 14.94 -11.98 -13.32
N PHE A 643 16.27 -12.12 -13.30
CA PHE A 643 17.13 -11.89 -14.44
C PHE A 643 17.77 -13.20 -14.90
N SER A 644 18.02 -13.32 -16.20
CA SER A 644 18.68 -14.46 -16.82
C SER A 644 19.87 -14.00 -17.66
N ASN A 645 20.93 -14.80 -17.69
CA ASN A 645 21.99 -14.64 -18.68
C ASN A 645 21.62 -15.35 -20.01
N ALA A 646 22.46 -15.15 -21.04
CA ALA A 646 22.25 -15.74 -22.36
C ALA A 646 22.20 -17.28 -22.35
N ALA A 647 22.86 -17.94 -21.39
CA ALA A 647 22.86 -19.40 -21.25
C ALA A 647 21.59 -19.95 -20.58
N ALA A 648 20.96 -19.20 -19.67
CA ALA A 648 19.68 -19.58 -19.05
C ALA A 648 18.47 -19.33 -19.95
N LYS A 649 18.51 -18.30 -20.81
CA LYS A 649 17.37 -17.89 -21.63
C LYS A 649 16.72 -19.02 -22.46
N PRO A 650 17.45 -19.97 -23.08
CA PRO A 650 16.84 -21.08 -23.82
C PRO A 650 16.16 -22.15 -22.95
N LEU A 651 16.40 -22.16 -21.64
CA LEU A 651 15.84 -23.12 -20.69
C LEU A 651 14.54 -22.60 -20.05
N LEU A 652 14.32 -21.28 -20.06
CA LEU A 652 13.14 -20.65 -19.47
C LEU A 652 11.86 -21.12 -20.16
N SER A 653 10.95 -21.65 -19.34
CA SER A 653 9.64 -22.15 -19.73
C SER A 653 8.49 -21.26 -19.22
N GLY A 654 8.83 -20.22 -18.44
CA GLY A 654 7.94 -19.18 -17.93
C GLY A 654 8.48 -18.53 -16.66
N VAL A 655 8.03 -17.31 -16.37
CA VAL A 655 8.21 -16.63 -15.07
C VAL A 655 6.89 -15.98 -14.71
N THR A 656 6.44 -16.12 -13.46
CA THR A 656 5.18 -15.53 -12.98
C THR A 656 5.23 -15.27 -11.48
N SER A 657 4.43 -14.32 -10.99
CA SER A 657 4.27 -14.00 -9.58
C SER A 657 3.03 -14.70 -9.01
N TRP A 658 3.10 -15.24 -7.80
CA TRP A 658 1.90 -15.68 -7.08
C TRP A 658 1.43 -14.58 -6.14
N ALA A 659 0.26 -13.98 -6.42
CA ALA A 659 -0.30 -12.88 -5.63
C ALA A 659 -0.94 -13.32 -4.31
N VAL A 660 -0.15 -13.99 -3.46
CA VAL A 660 -0.56 -14.56 -2.18
C VAL A 660 -0.43 -13.58 -1.00
N ASN A 661 0.35 -12.52 -1.15
CA ASN A 661 0.84 -11.68 -0.05
C ASN A 661 0.57 -10.19 -0.23
N ALA A 662 1.18 -9.55 -1.23
CA ALA A 662 1.28 -8.09 -1.29
C ALA A 662 -0.09 -7.38 -1.39
N GLN A 663 -1.08 -8.05 -1.99
CA GLN A 663 -2.44 -7.53 -2.17
C GLN A 663 -3.36 -7.80 -0.96
N GLU A 664 -3.01 -8.73 -0.08
CA GLU A 664 -3.76 -9.03 1.15
C GLU A 664 -3.60 -7.92 2.18
N SER A 665 -4.63 -7.63 2.98
CA SER A 665 -4.50 -6.64 4.06
C SER A 665 -3.53 -7.14 5.14
N ILE A 666 -2.73 -6.23 5.69
CA ILE A 666 -1.83 -6.48 6.83
C ILE A 666 -2.58 -7.03 8.07
N ALA A 667 -3.90 -6.88 8.12
CA ALA A 667 -4.76 -7.47 9.16
C ALA A 667 -4.63 -9.00 9.28
N PHE A 668 -4.31 -9.72 8.19
CA PHE A 668 -4.18 -11.18 8.15
C PHE A 668 -2.75 -11.69 8.32
N GLU A 669 -1.80 -10.77 8.49
CA GLU A 669 -0.40 -11.07 8.79
C GLU A 669 -0.26 -11.51 10.25
N TYR A 670 0.68 -12.43 10.53
CA TYR A 670 0.93 -12.87 11.92
C TYR A 670 1.24 -11.69 12.86
N SER A 671 1.83 -10.61 12.34
CA SER A 671 2.19 -9.40 13.10
C SER A 671 0.97 -8.58 13.59
N ARG A 672 -0.24 -8.91 13.12
CA ARG A 672 -1.52 -8.34 13.55
C ARG A 672 -2.47 -9.36 14.19
N ALA A 673 -1.97 -10.55 14.48
CA ALA A 673 -2.66 -11.54 15.31
C ALA A 673 -3.23 -10.91 16.60
N GLY A 674 -4.50 -11.23 16.91
CA GLY A 674 -5.15 -10.76 18.14
C GLY A 674 -5.45 -9.25 18.22
N MET A 675 -5.21 -8.46 17.17
CA MET A 675 -5.47 -7.01 17.19
C MET A 675 -6.98 -6.66 17.17
N ASN A 676 -7.83 -7.59 16.73
CA ASN A 676 -9.29 -7.45 16.70
C ASN A 676 -9.97 -8.75 17.13
N ALA A 677 -11.12 -8.65 17.79
CA ALA A 677 -11.87 -9.80 18.32
C ALA A 677 -12.66 -10.60 17.25
N HIS A 678 -12.91 -10.02 16.07
CA HIS A 678 -13.70 -10.62 14.98
C HIS A 678 -12.84 -11.12 13.82
N LEU A 679 -11.56 -10.76 13.77
CA LEU A 679 -10.60 -11.29 12.81
C LEU A 679 -9.89 -12.52 13.39
N THR A 680 -10.07 -13.66 12.73
CA THR A 680 -9.38 -14.90 13.08
C THR A 680 -8.02 -14.96 12.39
N ILE A 681 -7.01 -15.51 13.07
CA ILE A 681 -5.69 -15.75 12.48
C ILE A 681 -5.80 -16.93 11.52
N GLU A 682 -5.61 -16.68 10.23
CA GLU A 682 -5.64 -17.70 9.19
C GLU A 682 -4.30 -18.47 9.10
N ALA A 683 -3.90 -19.13 10.19
CA ALA A 683 -2.58 -19.77 10.31
C ALA A 683 -2.40 -21.02 9.42
N ASP A 684 -3.49 -21.62 8.95
CA ASP A 684 -3.53 -22.85 8.15
C ASP A 684 -3.41 -22.61 6.63
N ASN A 685 -3.37 -21.35 6.19
CA ASN A 685 -3.33 -20.97 4.78
C ASN A 685 -2.09 -20.10 4.43
N PRO A 686 -1.74 -19.98 3.13
CA PRO A 686 -0.50 -19.32 2.71
C PRO A 686 -0.63 -17.78 2.61
N TYR A 687 -1.86 -17.24 2.64
CA TYR A 687 -2.16 -15.84 2.28
C TYR A 687 -1.65 -14.87 3.34
N ARG A 688 -0.97 -13.79 2.95
CA ARG A 688 -0.28 -12.87 3.88
C ARG A 688 0.69 -13.60 4.83
N SER A 689 1.44 -14.56 4.29
CA SER A 689 2.63 -15.15 4.92
C SER A 689 3.82 -14.19 4.92
N SER A 690 3.82 -13.21 4.00
CA SER A 690 4.78 -12.10 3.88
C SER A 690 4.05 -10.85 3.38
N ASP A 691 4.77 -9.74 3.23
CA ASP A 691 4.35 -8.55 2.48
C ASP A 691 4.81 -8.57 1.00
N HIS A 692 5.72 -9.49 0.64
CA HIS A 692 6.18 -9.73 -0.74
C HIS A 692 5.55 -10.99 -1.37
N ASN A 693 5.21 -10.93 -2.66
CA ASN A 693 4.83 -12.10 -3.45
C ASN A 693 6.06 -12.85 -3.99
N PRO A 694 6.06 -14.19 -4.00
CA PRO A 694 7.13 -14.97 -4.61
C PRO A 694 7.04 -15.00 -6.14
N GLU A 695 8.20 -14.86 -6.80
CA GLU A 695 8.36 -15.12 -8.24
C GLU A 695 8.70 -16.60 -8.46
N ILE A 696 8.04 -17.24 -9.44
CA ILE A 696 8.19 -18.65 -9.80
C ILE A 696 8.71 -18.77 -11.23
N ILE A 697 9.83 -19.46 -11.40
CA ILE A 697 10.58 -19.66 -12.63
C ILE A 697 10.48 -21.12 -13.07
N GLY A 698 10.00 -21.35 -14.29
CA GLY A 698 10.03 -22.66 -14.95
C GLY A 698 11.29 -22.85 -15.78
N LEU A 699 11.98 -23.97 -15.60
CA LEU A 699 13.14 -24.40 -16.39
C LEU A 699 12.88 -25.77 -17.04
N THR A 700 13.30 -25.92 -18.30
CA THR A 700 13.40 -27.23 -18.98
C THR A 700 14.87 -27.64 -18.98
N LEU A 701 15.23 -28.61 -18.14
CA LEU A 701 16.59 -29.13 -17.98
C LEU A 701 16.77 -30.55 -18.55
N LEU A 702 15.67 -31.26 -18.78
CA LEU A 702 15.62 -32.55 -19.48
C LEU A 702 15.34 -32.29 -20.98
N ARG A 703 16.01 -33.00 -21.88
CA ARG A 703 15.77 -32.86 -23.33
C ARG A 703 14.56 -33.67 -23.77
N ALA A 704 14.01 -33.37 -24.95
CA ALA A 704 12.85 -34.10 -25.48
C ALA A 704 13.11 -35.61 -25.66
N ASP A 705 14.32 -35.98 -26.08
CA ASP A 705 14.78 -37.38 -26.22
C ASP A 705 15.01 -38.08 -24.86
N ASP A 706 14.96 -37.35 -23.75
CA ASP A 706 15.16 -37.89 -22.40
C ASP A 706 13.86 -38.47 -21.79
N THR A 707 12.74 -38.45 -22.54
CA THR A 707 11.54 -39.22 -22.20
C THR A 707 11.69 -40.67 -22.68
N ALA A 708 11.92 -41.60 -21.75
CA ALA A 708 11.94 -43.02 -22.07
C ALA A 708 10.57 -43.44 -22.66
N PRO A 709 10.53 -44.22 -23.75
CA PRO A 709 9.26 -44.72 -24.27
C PRO A 709 8.63 -45.62 -23.20
N SER A 710 7.40 -45.30 -22.78
CA SER A 710 6.61 -46.21 -21.95
C SER A 710 6.58 -47.59 -22.61
N PRO A 711 6.75 -48.68 -21.84
CA PRO A 711 6.67 -50.02 -22.40
C PRO A 711 5.24 -50.25 -22.90
N THR A 712 5.08 -50.25 -24.23
CA THR A 712 3.80 -50.58 -24.87
C THR A 712 3.40 -51.98 -24.42
N ALA A 713 2.25 -52.10 -23.75
CA ALA A 713 1.69 -53.40 -23.41
C ALA A 713 1.46 -54.20 -24.71
N PRO A 714 1.73 -55.52 -24.74
CA PRO A 714 1.51 -56.30 -25.95
C PRO A 714 0.03 -56.24 -26.38
N GLU A 715 -0.23 -55.79 -27.60
CA GLU A 715 -1.58 -55.80 -28.15
C GLU A 715 -2.09 -57.24 -28.24
N THR A 716 -3.25 -57.49 -27.63
CA THR A 716 -3.96 -58.76 -27.79
C THR A 716 -4.71 -58.71 -29.12
N PRO A 717 -4.51 -59.67 -30.04
CA PRO A 717 -5.19 -59.64 -31.34
C PRO A 717 -6.68 -59.95 -31.19
N ALA A 718 -7.52 -59.01 -31.63
CA ALA A 718 -8.96 -59.22 -31.75
C ALA A 718 -9.29 -60.07 -33.01
N PRO A 719 -10.34 -60.92 -32.97
CA PRO A 719 -10.68 -61.80 -34.09
C PRO A 719 -11.30 -61.03 -35.27
N SER A 720 -11.08 -61.53 -36.48
CA SER A 720 -11.57 -60.94 -37.72
C SER A 720 -13.04 -61.28 -38.00
N GLU A 721 -13.81 -60.29 -38.47
CA GLU A 721 -15.07 -60.51 -39.18
C GLU A 721 -14.99 -59.99 -40.63
N THR A 722 -15.64 -60.71 -41.55
CA THR A 722 -15.69 -60.44 -42.99
C THR A 722 -17.10 -59.95 -43.42
N PRO A 723 -17.28 -59.39 -44.63
CA PRO A 723 -18.10 -58.17 -44.77
C PRO A 723 -19.38 -58.32 -45.61
N SER A 724 -20.21 -57.27 -45.63
CA SER A 724 -21.28 -57.07 -46.62
C SER A 724 -21.72 -55.59 -46.75
N PRO A 725 -22.39 -55.17 -47.86
CA PRO A 725 -21.90 -54.02 -48.62
C PRO A 725 -22.86 -52.80 -48.74
N ALA A 726 -22.34 -51.76 -49.41
CA ALA A 726 -22.93 -50.41 -49.53
C ALA A 726 -24.08 -50.25 -50.56
N PRO A 727 -24.87 -49.15 -50.46
CA PRO A 727 -25.68 -48.59 -51.54
C PRO A 727 -25.03 -47.38 -52.26
N ARG A 728 -25.62 -46.99 -53.41
CA ARG A 728 -25.07 -46.09 -54.45
C ARG A 728 -25.67 -44.64 -54.45
N PRO A 729 -25.10 -43.69 -55.24
CA PRO A 729 -25.45 -42.24 -55.19
C PRO A 729 -26.39 -41.72 -56.30
N GLY A 730 -26.93 -40.49 -56.10
CA GLY A 730 -27.72 -39.64 -57.01
C GLY A 730 -28.65 -38.71 -56.20
N THR A 731 -29.10 -37.50 -56.59
CA THR A 731 -28.97 -36.67 -57.82
C THR A 731 -29.15 -35.16 -57.46
N ALA A 732 -28.94 -34.23 -58.40
CA ALA A 732 -28.76 -32.77 -58.14
C ALA A 732 -29.92 -31.83 -58.57
N GLN A 733 -29.94 -30.58 -58.03
CA GLN A 733 -30.47 -29.32 -58.63
C GLN A 733 -30.05 -28.12 -57.71
N MET A 734 -29.19 -27.17 -58.14
CA MET A 734 -29.44 -25.89 -58.86
C MET A 734 -29.81 -24.64 -57.99
N ASP A 735 -28.79 -23.84 -57.64
CA ASP A 735 -28.55 -22.39 -57.95
C ASP A 735 -29.68 -21.31 -57.83
N PRO A 736 -29.38 -20.02 -57.48
CA PRO A 736 -28.27 -19.22 -58.07
C PRO A 736 -27.54 -18.09 -57.26
N VAL A 737 -26.27 -17.83 -57.64
CA VAL A 737 -25.59 -16.52 -57.92
C VAL A 737 -25.55 -15.44 -56.79
N PHE A 738 -24.39 -14.94 -56.34
CA PHE A 738 -23.51 -13.97 -57.04
C PHE A 738 -21.99 -14.15 -56.82
N SER A 739 -21.18 -13.48 -57.65
CA SER A 739 -19.74 -13.70 -57.84
C SER A 739 -18.92 -12.39 -57.85
N HIS A 740 -17.58 -12.55 -57.91
CA HIS A 740 -16.47 -11.59 -58.08
C HIS A 740 -15.66 -11.30 -56.80
N GLY A 741 -14.32 -11.34 -56.82
CA GLY A 741 -13.37 -11.71 -57.87
C GLY A 741 -11.92 -11.55 -57.38
N ALA A 742 -10.96 -12.32 -57.91
CA ALA A 742 -9.56 -12.35 -57.45
C ALA A 742 -8.56 -11.96 -58.58
N PRO A 743 -7.21 -12.04 -58.43
CA PRO A 743 -6.29 -10.91 -58.56
C PRO A 743 -5.39 -11.00 -59.83
N PRO A 744 -4.29 -10.21 -59.95
CA PRO A 744 -2.98 -10.85 -59.70
C PRO A 744 -1.77 -9.96 -59.25
N ARG A 745 -0.91 -10.55 -58.40
CA ARG A 745 0.58 -10.73 -58.50
C ARG A 745 1.45 -9.71 -59.30
N ALA A 746 2.53 -9.16 -58.68
CA ALA A 746 3.95 -9.50 -59.00
C ALA A 746 5.09 -8.60 -58.40
N THR A 747 6.16 -9.27 -57.91
CA THR A 747 7.62 -8.94 -57.95
C THR A 747 8.30 -7.77 -57.17
N ARG A 748 9.49 -8.10 -56.59
CA ARG A 748 10.53 -7.22 -55.97
C ARG A 748 11.47 -6.58 -57.01
N PRO A 749 12.36 -5.64 -56.61
CA PRO A 749 13.80 -5.99 -56.52
C PRO A 749 14.56 -5.45 -55.27
N GLN A 750 15.87 -5.72 -55.20
CA GLN A 750 16.83 -5.47 -54.08
C GLN A 750 17.68 -4.18 -54.22
N ARG A 751 18.53 -3.93 -53.19
CA ARG A 751 19.67 -2.98 -53.04
C ARG A 751 19.29 -1.58 -52.48
N GLY A 752 20.08 -0.92 -51.62
CA GLY A 752 21.26 -1.34 -50.85
C GLY A 752 22.29 -0.21 -50.61
N LEU A 753 22.84 -0.11 -49.37
CA LEU A 753 24.05 0.64 -48.95
C LEU A 753 23.99 2.21 -49.02
N PRO A 754 24.95 2.98 -48.41
CA PRO A 754 25.98 2.68 -47.40
C PRO A 754 26.04 3.66 -46.18
N HIS A 755 27.00 3.44 -45.26
CA HIS A 755 27.52 4.42 -44.29
C HIS A 755 28.33 5.56 -44.95
N THR A 756 28.43 6.70 -44.27
CA THR A 756 29.71 7.41 -43.99
C THR A 756 29.57 8.27 -42.73
N GLY A 757 30.55 8.23 -41.82
CA GLY A 757 30.69 9.23 -40.75
C GLY A 757 31.75 10.27 -41.10
N SER A 758 31.90 11.29 -40.25
CA SER A 758 33.09 12.14 -40.22
C SER A 758 33.25 12.81 -38.85
N ASP A 759 34.20 12.33 -38.06
CA ASP A 759 34.81 13.16 -37.02
C ASP A 759 35.49 14.38 -37.65
N THR A 760 35.51 15.51 -36.95
CA THR A 760 36.65 16.42 -37.02
C THR A 760 36.80 17.15 -35.69
N ASP A 761 38.05 17.29 -35.27
CA ASP A 761 38.45 17.52 -33.88
C ASP A 761 39.19 18.87 -33.74
N ARG A 762 39.30 19.36 -32.51
CA ARG A 762 40.19 20.44 -32.01
C ARG A 762 39.86 21.92 -32.31
N ALA A 763 39.59 22.65 -31.22
CA ALA A 763 40.42 23.79 -30.82
C ALA A 763 40.54 23.87 -29.28
N ILE A 764 41.71 24.27 -28.79
CA ILE A 764 42.11 24.26 -27.36
C ILE A 764 42.12 25.70 -26.82
N GLY A 765 41.75 25.93 -25.54
CA GLY A 765 42.09 27.21 -24.90
C GLY A 765 41.50 27.54 -23.52
N LEU A 766 42.24 27.19 -22.45
CA LEU A 766 42.41 27.96 -21.19
C LEU A 766 41.17 28.36 -20.35
N GLY A 767 41.14 27.87 -19.09
CA GLY A 767 40.15 28.33 -18.09
C GLY A 767 40.40 27.91 -16.63
N ILE A 768 41.45 27.14 -16.31
CA ILE A 768 41.83 26.86 -14.92
C ILE A 768 42.61 28.05 -14.38
N ILE A 769 41.96 28.89 -13.56
CA ILE A 769 42.42 29.71 -12.43
C ILE A 769 41.29 30.70 -12.15
N LEU A 770 40.45 30.41 -11.14
CA LEU A 770 39.61 31.38 -10.38
C LEU A 770 38.72 30.73 -9.30
N ALA A 771 38.60 29.39 -9.26
CA ALA A 771 37.85 28.68 -8.22
C ALA A 771 38.52 28.67 -6.81
N ALA A 772 39.70 29.31 -6.65
CA ALA A 772 40.44 29.38 -5.38
C ALA A 772 40.25 30.70 -4.61
N ALA A 773 39.42 31.64 -5.10
CA ALA A 773 39.22 32.97 -4.49
C ALA A 773 37.84 33.18 -3.83
N GLY A 774 36.90 32.23 -3.96
CA GLY A 774 35.53 32.37 -3.41
C GLY A 774 35.38 32.00 -1.93
N GLY A 775 36.23 31.13 -1.39
CA GLY A 775 36.09 30.58 -0.03
C GLY A 775 36.52 31.51 1.12
N GLY A 776 37.22 32.61 0.82
CA GLY A 776 37.88 33.44 1.85
C GLY A 776 37.00 34.49 2.54
N LEU A 777 35.86 34.88 1.95
CA LEU A 777 35.14 36.10 2.36
C LEU A 777 33.87 35.89 3.21
N ILE A 778 33.39 34.65 3.36
CA ILE A 778 32.21 34.36 4.20
C ILE A 778 32.59 34.09 5.67
N LEU A 779 33.85 33.75 5.95
CA LEU A 779 34.36 33.50 7.31
C LEU A 779 34.74 34.76 8.11
N LEU A 780 34.77 35.95 7.47
CA LEU A 780 35.10 37.22 8.12
C LEU A 780 33.88 38.06 8.55
N SER A 781 32.68 37.82 8.00
CA SER A 781 31.47 38.55 8.38
C SER A 781 30.81 38.06 9.67
N ARG A 782 31.14 36.84 10.14
CA ARG A 782 30.60 36.27 11.39
C ARG A 782 31.42 36.58 12.65
N ARG A 783 32.58 37.26 12.55
CA ARG A 783 33.46 37.54 13.70
C ARG A 783 33.39 38.97 14.27
N THR A 784 32.62 39.87 13.66
CA THR A 784 32.48 41.29 14.07
C THR A 784 31.10 41.67 14.64
N ARG A 785 30.18 40.70 14.84
CA ARG A 785 28.90 40.90 15.57
C ARG A 785 28.85 40.26 16.97
N ARG A 786 30.00 40.12 17.62
CA ARG A 786 30.13 39.81 19.07
C ARG A 786 31.19 40.69 19.73
N ARG A 787 30.94 42.00 19.74
CA ARG A 787 31.45 43.04 20.66
C ARG A 787 30.85 44.39 20.23
N GLY A 788 30.01 44.94 21.08
CA GLY A 788 29.05 46.01 20.77
C GLY A 788 27.80 45.73 21.57
#